data_AF-A0A1Q5N283-F1
#
_entry.id   AF-A0A1Q5N283-F1
#
_cell.length_a   1.000
_cell.length_b   1.000
_cell.length_c   1.000
_cell.angle_alpha   90.00
_cell.angle_beta   90.00
_cell.angle_gamma   90.00
#
_symmetry.space_group_name_H-M   'P 1'
#
loop_
_entity.id
_entity.type
_entity.pdbx_description
1 polymer ?
#
loop_
_entity_poly.entity_id
_entity_poly.type
_entity_poly.pdbx_seq_one_letter_code
_entity_poly.pdbx_strand_id
1 'polypeptide(L)'
;MSPTPQRRATAAGALVAAAALLAVGIQTGTATADATASQARTAAQPNPGAANRALSASERATLLAEANSTTAQAAKALGLGGAEKLVVRDVVKDADGTTHTTYERTYDGLPVLGGDLTVHAKDGVTKSVTKATNHEIKVADTSPSVTPSAAESQAVSAASAEGSKEAKASKGARKVIWAADGVPVLAFETVVGGLQHDGTPNELHVVTNAKTGAKITEWQAIETGTGNTQYSGQVTLGTSQSGSNYTLTDAGRGGHKTYNLNHGSSGTGTLFSGPDDIWGNGAASNAETAGADAHYGAQLTWDYYKNVHGRNGLRNDGVAPYSRVHYGNAYVNAFWDDSCFCMTYGDGDGNAKPLTSIDVAAHEMTHGLTSVTGNMTYSGEPGGLNEATSDIMASTVEFYANSAQDVGDYLIGEKIDINGDGSPLRYQDKPSRDGASKDSWYSGIGSVDVHYSSGPANHWFYLASEGSGAKVINGVSYNSPTADNLPVTAIGRDAAAKIWFRALTVGYFKSNTNYAAARTATLQAAADLYGAGSTTYNNVANAWAGIAVGARVVSGVTVTNPGNQTTATGSAVSLQIQASSSNSGALSYAATGLPAGLSINSSTGLISGTATTAGTSNVTVTVTDSQSKTGTAAFTWTVGTSQPSVFENTADYQIADNATVESPITVNRTGNAPSTLKVDVNIVHTYVGDLRVDLVAPDGTVYNLRNRTGGSADNIVQTFTVNASSEVANGVWKLRVADLASADTGYINSWKLTF
;
A
#
# COMPACT_ATOMS: atom_id res chain seq x y z
N MET A 1 -70.58 -30.43 -34.80
CA MET A 1 -71.42 -29.50 -34.01
C MET A 1 -70.73 -29.30 -32.68
N SER A 2 -70.57 -28.04 -32.26
CA SER A 2 -70.00 -27.59 -30.98
C SER A 2 -71.14 -27.44 -29.93
N PRO A 3 -70.93 -27.05 -28.64
CA PRO A 3 -69.71 -26.45 -28.05
C PRO A 3 -69.34 -26.81 -26.59
N THR A 4 -68.20 -26.27 -26.17
CA THR A 4 -67.79 -26.02 -24.76
C THR A 4 -68.63 -24.88 -24.13
N PRO A 5 -68.80 -24.86 -22.80
CA PRO A 5 -68.04 -23.92 -21.93
C PRO A 5 -67.56 -24.59 -20.61
N GLN A 6 -66.56 -24.16 -19.83
CA GLN A 6 -65.94 -22.85 -19.45
C GLN A 6 -66.54 -22.18 -18.17
N ARG A 7 -65.67 -21.92 -17.17
CA ARG A 7 -65.69 -20.87 -16.08
C ARG A 7 -65.86 -21.26 -14.59
N ARG A 8 -64.76 -21.06 -13.83
CA ARG A 8 -64.55 -20.26 -12.59
C ARG A 8 -65.54 -20.27 -11.38
N ALA A 9 -64.97 -20.56 -10.19
CA ALA A 9 -65.23 -19.97 -8.85
C ALA A 9 -63.94 -20.20 -8.00
N THR A 10 -63.35 -19.36 -7.12
CA THR A 10 -63.78 -18.52 -5.96
C THR A 10 -64.39 -19.32 -4.79
N ALA A 11 -64.02 -19.19 -3.51
CA ALA A 11 -62.92 -18.54 -2.76
C ALA A 11 -62.87 -19.21 -1.34
N ALA A 12 -62.12 -18.86 -0.27
CA ALA A 12 -61.17 -17.80 0.14
C ALA A 12 -60.26 -18.41 1.28
N GLY A 13 -59.46 -17.72 2.11
CA GLY A 13 -59.08 -16.31 2.29
C GLY A 13 -58.45 -16.00 3.69
N ALA A 14 -57.83 -14.83 3.84
CA ALA A 14 -57.33 -14.21 5.10
C ALA A 14 -56.10 -14.88 5.80
N LEU A 15 -55.34 -14.24 6.70
CA LEU A 15 -55.53 -12.97 7.44
C LEU A 15 -54.19 -12.26 7.79
N VAL A 16 -54.29 -10.97 8.15
CA VAL A 16 -53.29 -10.09 8.81
C VAL A 16 -52.23 -9.45 7.89
N ALA A 17 -51.97 -8.16 8.14
CA ALA A 17 -50.99 -7.33 7.45
C ALA A 17 -50.21 -6.46 8.47
N ALA A 18 -49.03 -5.99 8.06
CA ALA A 18 -48.34 -4.85 8.67
C ALA A 18 -47.69 -4.05 7.53
N ALA A 19 -47.79 -2.71 7.57
CA ALA A 19 -47.29 -1.83 6.52
C ALA A 19 -46.31 -0.81 7.10
N ALA A 20 -45.16 -0.63 6.44
CA ALA A 20 -44.21 0.43 6.74
C ALA A 20 -43.57 0.94 5.43
N LEU A 21 -43.70 2.25 5.23
CA LEU A 21 -43.29 3.09 4.10
C LEU A 21 -42.08 2.64 3.27
N LEU A 22 -42.23 2.67 1.94
CA LEU A 22 -41.10 2.95 1.04
C LEU A 22 -40.78 4.46 1.09
N ALA A 23 -39.49 4.78 1.14
CA ALA A 23 -38.96 6.09 0.75
C ALA A 23 -37.91 5.86 -0.35
N VAL A 24 -38.05 6.50 -1.50
CA VAL A 24 -37.16 6.29 -2.66
C VAL A 24 -36.00 7.28 -2.60
N GLY A 25 -34.77 6.77 -2.48
CA GLY A 25 -33.53 7.53 -2.41
C GLY A 25 -32.64 7.28 -3.63
N ILE A 26 -32.63 8.27 -4.52
CA ILE A 26 -31.90 8.40 -5.80
C ILE A 26 -30.49 7.77 -5.86
N GLN A 27 -30.26 7.01 -6.94
CA GLN A 27 -29.03 6.80 -7.74
C GLN A 27 -27.68 7.34 -7.21
N THR A 28 -26.62 6.52 -7.28
CA THR A 28 -25.56 6.60 -8.31
C THR A 28 -24.57 5.42 -8.15
N GLY A 29 -23.89 5.02 -9.23
CA GLY A 29 -23.05 3.80 -9.27
C GLY A 29 -21.56 4.07 -9.50
N THR A 30 -20.81 2.96 -9.63
CA THR A 30 -19.45 2.77 -10.20
C THR A 30 -18.33 3.79 -9.82
N ALA A 31 -17.23 3.39 -9.17
CA ALA A 31 -16.24 2.35 -9.54
C ALA A 31 -15.39 2.72 -10.79
N THR A 32 -14.57 1.78 -11.29
CA THR A 32 -13.42 1.99 -12.22
C THR A 32 -12.21 2.62 -11.49
N ALA A 33 -11.18 1.91 -10.96
CA ALA A 33 -10.31 0.74 -11.35
C ALA A 33 -9.23 1.07 -12.39
N ASP A 34 -8.20 0.19 -12.64
CA ASP A 34 -7.48 0.00 -13.95
C ASP A 34 -5.87 0.21 -13.97
N ALA A 35 -4.95 -0.83 -14.09
CA ALA A 35 -3.44 -0.89 -14.45
C ALA A 35 -2.59 -2.23 -14.89
N THR A 36 -1.31 -2.39 -15.48
CA THR A 36 -0.58 -2.32 -16.86
C THR A 36 0.15 -3.62 -17.36
N ALA A 37 0.27 -3.95 -18.69
CA ALA A 37 0.70 -5.09 -19.60
C ALA A 37 1.90 -6.10 -19.46
N SER A 38 1.68 -7.38 -19.88
CA SER A 38 2.62 -8.51 -20.29
C SER A 38 3.46 -9.24 -19.18
N GLN A 39 4.50 -10.13 -19.30
CA GLN A 39 5.02 -11.29 -20.14
C GLN A 39 6.49 -11.62 -19.66
N ALA A 40 7.23 -12.75 -19.84
CA ALA A 40 7.10 -14.19 -20.20
C ALA A 40 8.52 -14.88 -19.98
N ARG A 41 8.78 -16.17 -20.32
CA ARG A 41 10.14 -16.82 -20.32
C ARG A 41 10.64 -17.21 -21.74
N THR A 42 11.97 -17.27 -21.95
CA THR A 42 12.59 -17.82 -23.18
C THR A 42 12.52 -19.35 -23.23
N ALA A 43 12.36 -20.07 -24.35
CA ALA A 43 12.71 -19.84 -25.78
C ALA A 43 14.19 -20.13 -26.17
N ALA A 44 14.41 -20.45 -27.46
CA ALA A 44 15.73 -20.79 -28.02
C ALA A 44 16.71 -19.62 -27.89
N GLN A 45 17.91 -19.88 -27.34
CA GLN A 45 18.83 -18.84 -26.94
C GLN A 45 19.34 -18.03 -28.15
N PRO A 46 19.07 -16.71 -28.22
CA PRO A 46 19.77 -15.83 -29.15
C PRO A 46 21.28 -15.80 -28.83
N ASN A 47 22.07 -15.07 -29.61
CA ASN A 47 23.32 -14.54 -29.07
C ASN A 47 22.97 -13.82 -27.74
N PRO A 48 23.49 -14.25 -26.56
CA PRO A 48 23.08 -13.66 -25.29
C PRO A 48 23.34 -12.15 -25.24
N GLY A 49 24.31 -11.68 -26.03
CA GLY A 49 24.61 -10.27 -26.25
C GLY A 49 23.58 -9.48 -27.05
N ALA A 50 22.81 -10.12 -27.93
CA ALA A 50 21.76 -9.51 -28.75
C ALA A 50 20.35 -9.67 -28.15
N ALA A 51 20.27 -10.06 -26.86
CA ALA A 51 19.02 -10.00 -26.10
C ALA A 51 18.87 -8.61 -25.48
N ASN A 52 17.67 -8.02 -25.57
CA ASN A 52 17.35 -6.72 -24.95
C ASN A 52 17.72 -6.73 -23.46
N ARG A 53 18.60 -5.82 -23.05
CA ARG A 53 18.94 -5.59 -21.65
C ARG A 53 17.80 -4.83 -20.97
N ALA A 54 17.33 -5.33 -19.83
CA ALA A 54 16.45 -4.57 -18.95
C ALA A 54 17.18 -3.29 -18.47
N LEU A 55 16.66 -2.13 -18.87
CA LEU A 55 17.13 -0.81 -18.44
C LEU A 55 16.32 -0.33 -17.25
N SER A 56 16.98 0.26 -16.25
CA SER A 56 16.26 1.03 -15.23
C SER A 56 15.64 2.31 -15.82
N ALA A 57 14.62 2.87 -15.15
CA ALA A 57 13.94 4.07 -15.64
C ALA A 57 14.88 5.27 -15.81
N SER A 58 15.89 5.42 -14.93
CA SER A 58 16.93 6.44 -15.03
C SER A 58 17.91 6.19 -16.18
N GLU A 59 18.31 4.94 -16.44
CA GLU A 59 19.14 4.60 -17.59
C GLU A 59 18.41 4.84 -18.91
N ARG A 60 17.13 4.44 -19.03
CA ARG A 60 16.34 4.72 -20.23
C ARG A 60 16.12 6.24 -20.41
N ALA A 61 15.85 6.98 -19.33
CA ALA A 61 15.76 8.44 -19.40
C ALA A 61 17.09 9.09 -19.84
N THR A 62 18.23 8.57 -19.38
CA THR A 62 19.56 9.04 -19.79
C THR A 62 19.83 8.76 -21.27
N LEU A 63 19.56 7.54 -21.74
CA LEU A 63 19.71 7.15 -23.15
C LEU A 63 18.78 7.95 -24.07
N LEU A 64 17.55 8.21 -23.65
CA LEU A 64 16.61 9.09 -24.37
C LEU A 64 17.13 10.54 -24.42
N ALA A 65 17.71 11.07 -23.34
CA ALA A 65 18.28 12.42 -23.31
C ALA A 65 19.53 12.53 -24.22
N GLU A 66 20.42 11.53 -24.17
CA GLU A 66 21.61 11.43 -25.01
C GLU A 66 21.23 11.35 -26.50
N ALA A 67 20.30 10.47 -26.86
CA ALA A 67 19.76 10.36 -28.21
C ALA A 67 19.10 11.68 -28.69
N ASN A 68 18.31 12.35 -27.84
CA ASN A 68 17.68 13.63 -28.19
C ASN A 68 18.75 14.71 -28.45
N SER A 69 19.80 14.78 -27.63
CA SER A 69 20.91 15.73 -27.80
C SER A 69 21.74 15.51 -29.07
N THR A 70 21.68 14.30 -29.66
CA THR A 70 22.48 13.90 -30.84
C THR A 70 21.67 13.78 -32.13
N THR A 71 20.34 13.95 -32.09
CA THR A 71 19.41 13.94 -33.25
C THR A 71 19.95 14.62 -34.52
N ALA A 72 20.46 15.85 -34.41
CA ALA A 72 20.99 16.60 -35.56
C ALA A 72 22.29 15.99 -36.15
N GLN A 73 23.10 15.34 -35.30
CA GLN A 73 24.31 14.64 -35.71
C GLN A 73 23.95 13.31 -36.40
N ALA A 74 22.98 12.58 -35.84
CA ALA A 74 22.42 11.38 -36.43
C ALA A 74 21.77 11.66 -37.80
N ALA A 75 20.95 12.69 -37.94
CA ALA A 75 20.35 13.10 -39.21
C ALA A 75 21.41 13.36 -40.30
N LYS A 76 22.49 14.07 -39.94
CA LYS A 76 23.63 14.31 -40.84
C LYS A 76 24.37 13.01 -41.21
N ALA A 77 24.60 12.12 -40.24
CA ALA A 77 25.27 10.84 -40.47
C ALA A 77 24.43 9.87 -41.34
N LEU A 78 23.10 9.97 -41.27
CA LEU A 78 22.15 9.22 -42.10
C LEU A 78 21.95 9.81 -43.51
N GLY A 79 22.56 10.96 -43.82
CA GLY A 79 22.45 11.63 -45.12
C GLY A 79 21.05 12.21 -45.39
N LEU A 80 20.29 12.58 -44.35
CA LEU A 80 18.95 13.14 -44.50
C LEU A 80 18.99 14.56 -45.09
N GLY A 81 17.92 14.95 -45.78
CA GLY A 81 17.78 16.28 -46.37
C GLY A 81 17.77 17.40 -45.30
N GLY A 82 18.17 18.62 -45.67
CA GLY A 82 18.22 19.75 -44.71
C GLY A 82 16.86 20.19 -44.14
N ALA A 83 15.76 19.77 -44.77
CA ALA A 83 14.38 19.91 -44.28
C ALA A 83 14.01 18.85 -43.22
N GLU A 84 14.73 17.73 -43.19
CA GLU A 84 14.42 16.60 -42.32
C GLU A 84 15.01 16.76 -40.92
N LYS A 85 14.26 16.33 -39.89
CA LYS A 85 14.73 16.21 -38.51
C LYS A 85 14.23 14.92 -37.89
N LEU A 86 15.07 14.33 -37.04
CA LEU A 86 14.73 13.16 -36.25
C LEU A 86 14.14 13.58 -34.89
N VAL A 87 13.13 12.85 -34.43
CA VAL A 87 12.55 12.95 -33.09
C VAL A 87 12.69 11.58 -32.44
N VAL A 88 13.29 11.48 -31.24
CA VAL A 88 13.50 10.17 -30.58
C VAL A 88 12.17 9.64 -30.07
N ARG A 89 11.77 8.47 -30.57
CA ARG A 89 10.60 7.72 -30.07
C ARG A 89 11.00 6.79 -28.93
N ASP A 90 12.10 6.05 -29.08
CA ASP A 90 12.60 5.11 -28.07
C ASP A 90 14.10 4.82 -28.19
N VAL A 91 14.72 4.32 -27.12
CA VAL A 91 16.04 3.68 -27.14
C VAL A 91 15.96 2.35 -26.38
N VAL A 92 16.10 1.25 -27.12
CA VAL A 92 16.40 -0.07 -26.57
C VAL A 92 17.93 -0.26 -26.51
N LYS A 93 18.41 -1.11 -25.60
CA LYS A 93 19.81 -1.50 -25.52
C LYS A 93 19.92 -3.00 -25.26
N ASP A 94 20.87 -3.65 -25.92
CA ASP A 94 21.12 -5.09 -25.85
C ASP A 94 22.20 -5.39 -24.79
N ALA A 95 22.27 -6.64 -24.35
CA ALA A 95 23.19 -7.07 -23.29
C ALA A 95 24.68 -6.93 -23.68
N ASP A 96 25.04 -6.92 -24.97
CA ASP A 96 26.41 -6.67 -25.43
C ASP A 96 26.78 -5.19 -25.56
N GLY A 97 25.84 -4.28 -25.26
CA GLY A 97 26.03 -2.84 -25.33
C GLY A 97 25.52 -2.17 -26.61
N THR A 98 25.05 -2.92 -27.61
CA THR A 98 24.39 -2.37 -28.80
C THR A 98 23.14 -1.58 -28.41
N THR A 99 22.95 -0.38 -28.94
CA THR A 99 21.74 0.44 -28.79
C THR A 99 20.91 0.41 -30.07
N HIS A 100 19.59 0.52 -29.91
CA HIS A 100 18.61 0.59 -31.00
C HIS A 100 17.76 1.85 -30.76
N THR A 101 18.20 2.98 -31.32
CA THR A 101 17.47 4.25 -31.21
C THR A 101 16.46 4.33 -32.34
N THR A 102 15.17 4.35 -32.00
CA THR A 102 14.09 4.51 -32.97
C THR A 102 13.64 5.96 -33.00
N TYR A 103 13.54 6.50 -34.21
CA TYR A 103 13.23 7.89 -34.47
C TYR A 103 12.01 8.02 -35.39
N GLU A 104 11.09 8.89 -35.02
CA GLU A 104 10.16 9.51 -35.96
C GLU A 104 10.90 10.58 -36.79
N ARG A 105 10.35 10.94 -37.95
CA ARG A 105 10.85 12.04 -38.79
C ARG A 105 9.86 13.18 -38.86
N THR A 106 10.39 14.37 -39.00
CA THR A 106 9.68 15.54 -39.52
C THR A 106 10.35 16.05 -40.79
N TYR A 107 9.60 16.67 -41.69
CA TYR A 107 10.09 17.37 -42.89
C TYR A 107 9.50 18.77 -42.91
N ASP A 108 10.34 19.81 -42.93
CA ASP A 108 9.96 21.22 -42.68
C ASP A 108 9.10 21.40 -41.41
N GLY A 109 9.30 20.53 -40.42
CA GLY A 109 8.52 20.50 -39.17
C GLY A 109 7.18 19.77 -39.24
N LEU A 110 6.79 19.22 -40.40
CA LEU A 110 5.59 18.37 -40.53
C LEU A 110 5.92 16.91 -40.17
N PRO A 111 5.09 16.17 -39.40
CA PRO A 111 5.28 14.75 -39.15
C PRO A 111 5.31 13.92 -40.44
N VAL A 112 6.11 12.85 -40.47
CA VAL A 112 6.23 11.95 -41.63
C VAL A 112 5.64 10.57 -41.30
N LEU A 113 4.44 10.28 -41.79
CA LEU A 113 3.74 9.01 -41.58
C LEU A 113 4.37 7.92 -42.47
N GLY A 114 4.78 6.79 -41.87
CA GLY A 114 5.55 5.75 -42.54
C GLY A 114 7.01 6.13 -42.85
N GLY A 115 7.51 7.20 -42.25
CA GLY A 115 8.89 7.68 -42.47
C GLY A 115 9.93 7.12 -41.50
N ASP A 116 9.52 6.50 -40.38
CA ASP A 116 10.37 6.25 -39.22
C ASP A 116 11.53 5.27 -39.47
N LEU A 117 12.53 5.32 -38.59
CA LEU A 117 13.74 4.52 -38.72
C LEU A 117 14.36 4.17 -37.37
N THR A 118 15.05 3.02 -37.31
CA THR A 118 15.84 2.57 -36.16
C THR A 118 17.32 2.55 -36.53
N VAL A 119 18.14 3.25 -35.77
CA VAL A 119 19.60 3.20 -35.87
C VAL A 119 20.11 2.19 -34.86
N HIS A 120 20.76 1.13 -35.36
CA HIS A 120 21.40 0.12 -34.54
C HIS A 120 22.90 0.47 -34.45
N ALA A 121 23.40 0.79 -33.27
CA ALA A 121 24.76 1.26 -33.04
C ALA A 121 25.42 0.49 -31.90
N LYS A 122 26.73 0.29 -31.94
CA LYS A 122 27.49 -0.33 -30.83
C LYS A 122 28.78 0.44 -30.60
N ASP A 123 29.08 0.71 -29.32
CA ASP A 123 30.23 1.49 -28.87
C ASP A 123 30.29 2.88 -29.55
N GLY A 124 29.12 3.52 -29.69
CA GLY A 124 28.94 4.80 -30.38
C GLY A 124 28.99 4.74 -31.91
N VAL A 125 29.23 3.57 -32.50
CA VAL A 125 29.37 3.40 -33.96
C VAL A 125 28.15 2.68 -34.55
N THR A 126 27.42 3.37 -35.43
CA THR A 126 26.32 2.80 -36.23
C THR A 126 26.77 1.55 -36.99
N LYS A 127 25.99 0.48 -36.90
CA LYS A 127 26.20 -0.81 -37.57
C LYS A 127 25.20 -1.05 -38.70
N SER A 128 23.94 -0.68 -38.49
CA SER A 128 22.87 -0.75 -39.49
C SER A 128 21.78 0.28 -39.22
N VAL A 129 20.92 0.49 -40.20
CA VAL A 129 19.77 1.40 -40.12
C VAL A 129 18.58 0.73 -40.78
N THR A 130 17.55 0.45 -40.00
CA THR A 130 16.26 -0.04 -40.50
C THR A 130 15.37 1.16 -40.79
N LYS A 131 14.69 1.22 -41.94
CA LYS A 131 13.81 2.33 -42.34
C LYS A 131 12.45 1.79 -42.78
N ALA A 132 11.37 2.45 -42.39
CA ALA A 132 10.01 2.14 -42.87
C ALA A 132 9.86 2.40 -44.38
N THR A 133 10.57 3.40 -44.91
CA THR A 133 10.61 3.70 -46.35
C THR A 133 12.03 4.02 -46.84
N ASN A 134 12.34 3.58 -48.06
CA ASN A 134 13.61 3.85 -48.75
C ASN A 134 13.54 5.08 -49.68
N HIS A 135 12.38 5.71 -49.83
CA HIS A 135 12.25 6.93 -50.62
C HIS A 135 12.92 8.14 -49.91
N GLU A 136 13.47 9.07 -50.71
CA GLU A 136 13.86 10.39 -50.21
C GLU A 136 12.59 11.10 -49.72
N ILE A 137 12.52 11.46 -48.43
CA ILE A 137 11.36 12.20 -47.90
C ILE A 137 11.45 13.62 -48.42
N LYS A 138 10.67 13.91 -49.46
CA LYS A 138 10.80 15.14 -50.22
C LYS A 138 9.52 15.40 -51.00
N VAL A 139 9.04 16.63 -50.90
CA VAL A 139 7.87 17.13 -51.62
C VAL A 139 8.25 18.41 -52.35
N ALA A 140 7.54 18.72 -53.44
CA ALA A 140 7.82 19.92 -54.24
C ALA A 140 7.74 21.21 -53.41
N ASP A 141 6.77 21.27 -52.49
CA ASP A 141 6.63 22.31 -51.46
C ASP A 141 5.67 21.82 -50.35
N THR A 142 5.63 22.52 -49.22
CA THR A 142 4.75 22.22 -48.08
C THR A 142 3.51 23.13 -47.97
N SER A 143 3.16 23.83 -49.05
CA SER A 143 1.96 24.67 -49.17
C SER A 143 0.80 23.87 -49.76
N PRO A 144 -0.28 23.62 -48.99
CA PRO A 144 -1.41 22.84 -49.50
C PRO A 144 -2.19 23.66 -50.54
N SER A 145 -2.74 22.98 -51.55
CA SER A 145 -3.71 23.55 -52.50
C SER A 145 -5.16 23.27 -52.07
N VAL A 146 -5.34 22.32 -51.15
CA VAL A 146 -6.61 22.00 -50.46
C VAL A 146 -6.65 22.74 -49.13
N THR A 147 -7.81 23.20 -48.66
CA THR A 147 -7.92 23.80 -47.32
C THR A 147 -8.00 22.71 -46.24
N PRO A 148 -7.52 22.96 -45.01
CA PRO A 148 -7.72 22.04 -43.89
C PRO A 148 -9.20 21.67 -43.71
N SER A 149 -10.09 22.66 -43.81
CA SER A 149 -11.55 22.49 -43.75
C SER A 149 -12.14 21.59 -44.84
N ALA A 150 -11.50 21.46 -46.01
CA ALA A 150 -11.94 20.55 -47.06
C ALA A 150 -11.50 19.10 -46.76
N ALA A 151 -10.31 18.90 -46.20
CA ALA A 151 -9.89 17.60 -45.68
C ALA A 151 -10.72 17.17 -44.45
N GLU A 152 -11.07 18.11 -43.56
CA GLU A 152 -12.00 17.88 -42.44
C GLU A 152 -13.39 17.49 -42.95
N SER A 153 -13.93 18.21 -43.95
CA SER A 153 -15.22 17.90 -44.55
C SER A 153 -15.22 16.54 -45.25
N GLN A 154 -14.15 16.18 -45.96
CA GLN A 154 -13.98 14.85 -46.57
C GLN A 154 -13.93 13.76 -45.49
N ALA A 155 -13.18 13.96 -44.41
CA ALA A 155 -13.05 12.98 -43.35
C ALA A 155 -14.35 12.80 -42.55
N VAL A 156 -15.05 13.89 -42.20
CA VAL A 156 -16.37 13.81 -41.55
C VAL A 156 -17.41 13.18 -42.48
N SER A 157 -17.31 13.40 -43.80
CA SER A 157 -18.17 12.70 -44.78
C SER A 157 -17.87 11.21 -44.85
N ALA A 158 -16.61 10.79 -44.77
CA ALA A 158 -16.21 9.39 -44.69
C ALA A 158 -16.75 8.73 -43.40
N ALA A 159 -16.50 9.34 -42.24
CA ALA A 159 -17.06 8.86 -40.96
C ALA A 159 -18.60 8.78 -40.97
N SER A 160 -19.27 9.70 -41.66
CA SER A 160 -20.73 9.67 -41.83
C SER A 160 -21.21 8.57 -42.78
N ALA A 161 -20.39 8.17 -43.77
CA ALA A 161 -20.65 7.01 -44.62
C ALA A 161 -20.47 5.69 -43.84
N GLU A 162 -19.46 5.63 -42.98
CA GLU A 162 -19.24 4.56 -41.97
C GLU A 162 -20.22 4.65 -40.77
N GLY A 163 -21.34 5.38 -40.90
CA GLY A 163 -22.44 5.38 -39.92
C GLY A 163 -22.18 6.12 -38.59
N SER A 164 -21.10 6.89 -38.48
CA SER A 164 -20.75 7.60 -37.23
C SER A 164 -21.77 8.68 -36.87
N LYS A 165 -22.24 8.63 -35.62
CA LYS A 165 -23.08 9.63 -34.98
C LYS A 165 -22.21 10.73 -34.36
N GLU A 166 -22.61 11.98 -34.54
CA GLU A 166 -21.87 13.16 -34.08
C GLU A 166 -20.40 13.25 -34.57
N ALA A 167 -20.12 12.71 -35.77
CA ALA A 167 -18.80 12.78 -36.41
C ALA A 167 -18.24 14.22 -36.45
N LYS A 168 -17.11 14.43 -35.77
CA LYS A 168 -16.44 15.74 -35.59
C LYS A 168 -14.93 15.55 -35.70
N ALA A 169 -14.27 16.32 -36.55
CA ALA A 169 -12.80 16.34 -36.60
C ALA A 169 -12.23 16.74 -35.23
N SER A 170 -11.50 15.84 -34.57
CA SER A 170 -11.21 15.96 -33.13
C SER A 170 -10.17 17.03 -32.80
N LYS A 171 -9.25 17.31 -33.74
CA LYS A 171 -8.14 18.27 -33.59
C LYS A 171 -7.89 19.11 -34.86
N GLY A 172 -8.80 19.07 -35.83
CA GLY A 172 -8.62 19.63 -37.18
C GLY A 172 -7.67 18.82 -38.06
N ALA A 173 -7.60 19.16 -39.34
CA ALA A 173 -6.71 18.50 -40.31
C ALA A 173 -5.25 18.94 -40.13
N ARG A 174 -4.40 18.08 -39.55
CA ARG A 174 -2.96 18.35 -39.40
C ARG A 174 -2.22 18.09 -40.70
N LYS A 175 -1.31 19.00 -41.11
CA LYS A 175 -0.42 18.75 -42.25
C LYS A 175 0.64 17.70 -41.87
N VAL A 176 0.83 16.71 -42.71
CA VAL A 176 1.83 15.65 -42.60
C VAL A 176 2.49 15.43 -43.97
N ILE A 177 3.62 14.71 -43.99
CA ILE A 177 4.07 14.02 -45.20
C ILE A 177 3.62 12.57 -45.08
N TRP A 178 2.89 12.07 -46.08
CA TRP A 178 2.62 10.65 -46.21
C TRP A 178 3.77 9.99 -46.99
N ALA A 179 4.31 8.90 -46.46
CA ALA A 179 5.46 8.19 -47.04
C ALA A 179 5.45 6.67 -46.82
N ALA A 180 4.35 6.11 -46.29
CA ALA A 180 4.19 4.68 -46.04
C ALA A 180 4.05 3.86 -47.33
N ASP A 181 3.47 4.44 -48.38
CA ASP A 181 3.51 3.91 -49.74
C ASP A 181 3.86 4.97 -50.78
N GLY A 182 4.26 4.51 -51.97
CA GLY A 182 4.56 5.34 -53.12
C GLY A 182 5.70 6.36 -52.94
N VAL A 183 5.65 7.43 -53.75
CA VAL A 183 6.53 8.59 -53.61
C VAL A 183 5.94 9.52 -52.54
N PRO A 184 6.73 10.01 -51.56
CA PRO A 184 6.21 10.86 -50.50
C PRO A 184 5.45 12.09 -50.97
N VAL A 185 4.31 12.39 -50.33
CA VAL A 185 3.42 13.51 -50.70
C VAL A 185 3.01 14.35 -49.49
N LEU A 186 2.78 15.64 -49.71
CA LEU A 186 2.15 16.51 -48.72
C LEU A 186 0.69 16.08 -48.56
N ALA A 187 0.30 15.77 -47.33
CA ALA A 187 -1.04 15.33 -46.98
C ALA A 187 -1.60 16.11 -45.79
N PHE A 188 -2.91 16.02 -45.62
CA PHE A 188 -3.59 16.26 -44.37
C PHE A 188 -3.94 14.91 -43.75
N GLU A 189 -3.77 14.79 -42.45
CA GLU A 189 -4.39 13.75 -41.65
C GLU A 189 -5.48 14.40 -40.79
N THR A 190 -6.71 13.90 -40.92
CA THR A 190 -7.82 14.26 -40.05
C THR A 190 -8.19 13.04 -39.22
N VAL A 191 -8.18 13.19 -37.90
CA VAL A 191 -8.79 12.20 -37.00
C VAL A 191 -10.22 12.64 -36.72
N VAL A 192 -11.20 11.78 -37.01
CA VAL A 192 -12.62 12.05 -36.77
C VAL A 192 -13.06 11.32 -35.52
N GLY A 193 -13.32 12.10 -34.47
CA GLY A 193 -13.99 11.64 -33.26
C GLY A 193 -15.50 11.66 -33.42
N GLY A 194 -16.19 11.08 -32.45
CA GLY A 194 -17.64 10.95 -32.43
C GLY A 194 -18.01 9.62 -31.80
N LEU A 195 -19.23 9.16 -32.06
CA LEU A 195 -19.66 7.80 -31.74
C LEU A 195 -19.87 7.01 -33.04
N GLN A 196 -19.70 5.69 -33.00
CA GLN A 196 -20.17 4.78 -34.04
C GLN A 196 -21.70 4.62 -33.93
N HIS A 197 -22.31 3.74 -34.72
CA HIS A 197 -23.77 3.64 -34.78
C HIS A 197 -24.42 3.08 -33.50
N ASP A 198 -23.64 2.42 -32.66
CA ASP A 198 -24.00 1.74 -31.41
C ASP A 198 -23.82 2.64 -30.16
N GLY A 199 -22.80 3.50 -30.17
CA GLY A 199 -22.33 4.28 -29.03
C GLY A 199 -20.84 4.15 -28.74
N THR A 200 -20.10 3.30 -29.46
CA THR A 200 -18.65 3.12 -29.32
C THR A 200 -17.89 4.37 -29.77
N PRO A 201 -16.78 4.78 -29.12
CA PRO A 201 -15.95 5.88 -29.62
C PRO A 201 -15.43 5.64 -31.04
N ASN A 202 -15.52 6.67 -31.90
CA ASN A 202 -14.94 6.66 -33.23
C ASN A 202 -13.52 7.25 -33.19
N GLU A 203 -12.55 6.60 -33.84
CA GLU A 203 -11.22 7.17 -34.14
C GLU A 203 -10.81 6.83 -35.59
N LEU A 204 -11.64 7.26 -36.55
CA LEU A 204 -11.34 7.15 -37.98
C LEU A 204 -10.24 8.16 -38.37
N HIS A 205 -9.08 7.66 -38.78
CA HIS A 205 -8.05 8.46 -39.42
C HIS A 205 -8.29 8.52 -40.93
N VAL A 206 -8.31 9.71 -41.51
CA VAL A 206 -8.43 9.92 -42.96
C VAL A 206 -7.26 10.75 -43.46
N VAL A 207 -6.49 10.21 -44.40
CA VAL A 207 -5.33 10.87 -45.01
C VAL A 207 -5.71 11.40 -46.39
N THR A 208 -5.70 12.72 -46.55
CA THR A 208 -6.07 13.44 -47.77
C THR A 208 -4.82 14.01 -48.46
N ASN A 209 -4.65 13.80 -49.76
CA ASN A 209 -3.59 14.45 -50.54
C ASN A 209 -3.82 15.98 -50.55
N ALA A 210 -2.88 16.75 -49.97
CA ALA A 210 -3.07 18.17 -49.75
C ALA A 210 -2.89 19.04 -51.01
N LYS A 211 -2.53 18.43 -52.15
CA LYS A 211 -2.48 19.09 -53.47
C LYS A 211 -3.70 18.78 -54.33
N THR A 212 -4.22 17.54 -54.30
CA THR A 212 -5.31 17.10 -55.19
C THR A 212 -6.67 16.94 -54.52
N GLY A 213 -6.72 16.81 -53.19
CA GLY A 213 -7.96 16.52 -52.45
C GLY A 213 -8.41 15.06 -52.55
N ALA A 214 -7.64 14.20 -53.21
CA ALA A 214 -7.91 12.76 -53.22
C ALA A 214 -7.61 12.15 -51.85
N LYS A 215 -8.52 11.32 -51.34
CA LYS A 215 -8.24 10.45 -50.20
C LYS A 215 -7.13 9.46 -50.59
N ILE A 216 -6.05 9.43 -49.82
CA ILE A 216 -4.91 8.52 -49.99
C ILE A 216 -5.26 7.18 -49.32
N THR A 217 -5.67 7.26 -48.05
CA THR A 217 -6.12 6.10 -47.26
C THR A 217 -7.04 6.58 -46.14
N GLU A 218 -7.76 5.65 -45.53
CA GLU A 218 -8.36 5.80 -44.21
C GLU A 218 -8.23 4.48 -43.45
N TRP A 219 -8.30 4.55 -42.13
CA TRP A 219 -8.44 3.37 -41.27
C TRP A 219 -9.23 3.74 -40.02
N GLN A 220 -10.08 2.83 -39.58
CA GLN A 220 -10.69 2.90 -38.26
C GLN A 220 -9.65 2.41 -37.24
N ALA A 221 -9.37 3.17 -36.19
CA ALA A 221 -8.47 2.73 -35.13
C ALA A 221 -9.19 1.94 -34.01
N ILE A 222 -10.54 1.96 -34.01
CA ILE A 222 -11.40 1.25 -33.04
C ILE A 222 -12.48 0.48 -33.82
N GLU A 223 -12.24 -0.78 -34.15
CA GLU A 223 -13.27 -1.70 -34.69
C GLU A 223 -13.90 -2.49 -33.54
N THR A 224 -15.22 -2.70 -33.59
CA THR A 224 -15.94 -3.40 -32.52
C THR A 224 -17.10 -4.28 -33.00
N GLY A 225 -16.97 -5.58 -32.77
CA GLY A 225 -18.00 -6.59 -33.02
C GLY A 225 -19.04 -6.71 -31.91
N THR A 226 -20.13 -7.43 -32.21
CA THR A 226 -21.19 -7.76 -31.25
C THR A 226 -21.02 -9.18 -30.73
N GLY A 227 -20.65 -9.33 -29.46
CA GLY A 227 -20.59 -10.64 -28.79
C GLY A 227 -21.93 -11.03 -28.19
N ASN A 228 -22.48 -12.19 -28.56
CA ASN A 228 -23.62 -12.80 -27.90
C ASN A 228 -23.12 -13.89 -26.95
N THR A 229 -22.77 -13.46 -25.74
CA THR A 229 -22.12 -14.25 -24.68
C THR A 229 -23.12 -15.09 -23.89
N GLN A 230 -22.66 -16.14 -23.23
CA GLN A 230 -23.46 -17.00 -22.35
C GLN A 230 -23.77 -16.33 -21.01
N TYR A 231 -22.83 -15.55 -20.44
CA TYR A 231 -22.96 -15.01 -19.09
C TYR A 231 -23.26 -13.51 -19.03
N SER A 232 -22.79 -12.72 -20.00
CA SER A 232 -23.00 -11.27 -20.03
C SER A 232 -24.14 -10.80 -20.95
N GLY A 233 -24.76 -11.71 -21.71
CA GLY A 233 -25.75 -11.39 -22.74
C GLY A 233 -25.08 -10.78 -23.99
N GLN A 234 -25.68 -9.74 -24.57
CA GLN A 234 -25.09 -9.04 -25.72
C GLN A 234 -24.14 -7.92 -25.27
N VAL A 235 -22.90 -7.95 -25.77
CA VAL A 235 -21.81 -7.05 -25.39
C VAL A 235 -21.03 -6.54 -26.62
N THR A 236 -20.29 -5.45 -26.44
CA THR A 236 -19.35 -4.94 -27.46
C THR A 236 -17.97 -5.58 -27.27
N LEU A 237 -17.43 -6.17 -28.34
CA LEU A 237 -16.09 -6.76 -28.38
C LEU A 237 -15.12 -5.85 -29.14
N GLY A 238 -13.84 -5.83 -28.77
CA GLY A 238 -12.79 -5.22 -29.58
C GLY A 238 -12.34 -6.20 -30.67
N THR A 239 -12.37 -5.78 -31.94
CA THR A 239 -12.18 -6.70 -33.08
C THR A 239 -11.20 -6.13 -34.10
N SER A 240 -10.83 -6.92 -35.10
CA SER A 240 -10.01 -6.44 -36.23
C SER A 240 -10.33 -7.18 -37.52
N GLN A 241 -10.63 -6.43 -38.57
CA GLN A 241 -10.81 -6.88 -39.95
C GLN A 241 -9.47 -7.22 -40.61
N SER A 242 -9.48 -8.29 -41.40
CA SER A 242 -8.36 -8.81 -42.18
C SER A 242 -8.87 -9.28 -43.53
N GLY A 243 -8.77 -8.40 -44.54
CA GLY A 243 -9.41 -8.62 -45.83
C GLY A 243 -10.93 -8.51 -45.72
N SER A 244 -11.66 -9.57 -46.08
CA SER A 244 -13.13 -9.63 -46.00
C SER A 244 -13.67 -10.16 -44.66
N ASN A 245 -12.80 -10.54 -43.73
CA ASN A 245 -13.17 -11.29 -42.53
C ASN A 245 -12.79 -10.52 -41.27
N TYR A 246 -13.60 -10.61 -40.23
CA TYR A 246 -13.28 -10.09 -38.89
C TYR A 246 -12.57 -11.17 -38.06
N THR A 247 -11.88 -10.75 -36.99
CA THR A 247 -11.25 -11.64 -36.02
C THR A 247 -11.45 -11.13 -34.60
N LEU A 248 -11.48 -12.05 -33.62
CA LEU A 248 -11.36 -11.71 -32.19
C LEU A 248 -9.91 -11.31 -31.86
N THR A 249 -9.54 -10.12 -32.32
CA THR A 249 -8.29 -9.42 -32.05
C THR A 249 -8.61 -8.00 -31.57
N ASP A 250 -8.35 -7.68 -30.30
CA ASP A 250 -8.52 -6.33 -29.77
C ASP A 250 -7.23 -5.52 -29.93
N ALA A 251 -7.18 -4.69 -30.98
CA ALA A 251 -6.06 -3.78 -31.23
C ALA A 251 -5.96 -2.65 -30.20
N GLY A 252 -7.08 -2.17 -29.64
CA GLY A 252 -7.12 -1.10 -28.64
C GLY A 252 -6.61 -1.52 -27.27
N ARG A 253 -6.71 -2.81 -26.95
CA ARG A 253 -6.27 -3.44 -25.69
C ARG A 253 -5.04 -4.32 -25.88
N GLY A 254 -4.00 -3.74 -26.49
CA GLY A 254 -2.66 -4.34 -26.55
C GLY A 254 -2.52 -5.57 -27.43
N GLY A 255 -3.45 -5.78 -28.38
CA GLY A 255 -3.43 -6.90 -29.31
C GLY A 255 -3.94 -8.21 -28.71
N HIS A 256 -4.86 -8.15 -27.73
CA HIS A 256 -5.46 -9.36 -27.13
C HIS A 256 -6.17 -10.20 -28.21
N LYS A 257 -6.14 -11.53 -28.08
CA LYS A 257 -6.70 -12.47 -29.07
C LYS A 257 -7.39 -13.64 -28.40
N THR A 258 -8.49 -14.12 -28.97
CA THR A 258 -9.14 -15.37 -28.53
C THR A 258 -9.04 -16.47 -29.58
N TYR A 259 -8.59 -17.64 -29.15
CA TYR A 259 -8.36 -18.81 -29.98
C TYR A 259 -9.28 -19.97 -29.58
N ASN A 260 -9.76 -20.71 -30.57
CA ASN A 260 -10.48 -21.97 -30.43
C ASN A 260 -9.49 -23.14 -30.48
N LEU A 261 -9.39 -23.94 -29.40
CA LEU A 261 -8.58 -25.16 -29.38
C LEU A 261 -9.29 -26.39 -30.00
N ASN A 262 -10.58 -26.28 -30.28
CA ASN A 262 -11.43 -27.32 -30.89
C ASN A 262 -11.30 -28.68 -30.16
N HIS A 263 -11.43 -28.63 -28.84
CA HIS A 263 -11.26 -29.74 -27.90
C HIS A 263 -9.85 -30.36 -27.85
N GLY A 264 -8.86 -29.69 -28.45
CA GLY A 264 -7.44 -30.00 -28.28
C GLY A 264 -6.90 -29.55 -26.92
N SER A 265 -5.81 -30.18 -26.48
CA SER A 265 -5.16 -29.94 -25.18
C SER A 265 -3.73 -29.37 -25.29
N SER A 266 -3.35 -28.81 -26.45
CA SER A 266 -2.02 -28.24 -26.65
C SER A 266 -1.98 -27.21 -27.79
N GLY A 267 -0.94 -26.36 -27.79
CA GLY A 267 -0.76 -25.30 -28.77
C GLY A 267 -1.56 -24.03 -28.47
N THR A 268 -1.65 -23.16 -29.47
CA THR A 268 -2.38 -21.88 -29.40
C THR A 268 -3.85 -22.04 -29.78
N GLY A 269 -4.17 -22.95 -30.71
CA GLY A 269 -5.50 -23.05 -31.34
C GLY A 269 -5.62 -22.20 -32.61
N THR A 270 -6.83 -22.16 -33.18
CA THR A 270 -7.19 -21.36 -34.35
C THR A 270 -7.78 -20.02 -33.89
N LEU A 271 -7.30 -18.90 -34.41
CA LEU A 271 -7.89 -17.58 -34.11
C LEU A 271 -9.34 -17.56 -34.61
N PHE A 272 -10.29 -17.09 -33.79
CA PHE A 272 -11.67 -16.93 -34.27
C PHE A 272 -11.72 -15.91 -35.40
N SER A 273 -12.33 -16.30 -36.52
CA SER A 273 -12.44 -15.47 -37.73
C SER A 273 -13.77 -15.72 -38.46
N GLY A 274 -14.55 -14.65 -38.72
CA GLY A 274 -15.88 -14.71 -39.32
C GLY A 274 -16.03 -13.79 -40.54
N PRO A 275 -17.05 -13.99 -41.41
CA PRO A 275 -17.37 -13.07 -42.52
C PRO A 275 -18.13 -11.82 -42.05
N ASP A 276 -18.73 -11.88 -40.86
CA ASP A 276 -19.41 -10.84 -40.12
C ASP A 276 -18.71 -10.60 -38.76
N ASP A 277 -19.04 -9.49 -38.11
CA ASP A 277 -18.48 -9.10 -36.80
C ASP A 277 -19.48 -9.35 -35.67
N ILE A 278 -20.16 -10.51 -35.73
CA ILE A 278 -21.18 -10.95 -34.77
C ILE A 278 -20.76 -12.32 -34.26
N TRP A 279 -20.39 -12.40 -32.98
CA TRP A 279 -19.71 -13.55 -32.40
C TRP A 279 -20.63 -14.31 -31.46
N GLY A 280 -20.87 -15.59 -31.75
CA GLY A 280 -21.65 -16.45 -30.87
C GLY A 280 -23.16 -16.17 -30.89
N ASN A 281 -23.90 -16.92 -30.07
CA ASN A 281 -25.36 -16.83 -30.01
C ASN A 281 -25.95 -17.04 -28.59
N GLY A 282 -25.13 -16.94 -27.55
CA GLY A 282 -25.54 -17.13 -26.15
C GLY A 282 -25.72 -18.59 -25.71
N ALA A 283 -25.42 -19.57 -26.56
CA ALA A 283 -25.46 -21.00 -26.22
C ALA A 283 -24.07 -21.65 -26.28
N ALA A 284 -23.75 -22.47 -25.27
CA ALA A 284 -22.52 -23.28 -25.19
C ALA A 284 -22.25 -24.16 -26.43
N SER A 285 -23.29 -24.55 -27.18
CA SER A 285 -23.16 -25.34 -28.40
C SER A 285 -22.65 -24.55 -29.61
N ASN A 286 -22.48 -23.23 -29.50
CA ASN A 286 -21.72 -22.42 -30.44
C ASN A 286 -20.37 -22.02 -29.82
N ALA A 287 -19.28 -22.41 -30.47
CA ALA A 287 -17.92 -22.16 -30.00
C ALA A 287 -17.59 -20.66 -29.83
N GLU A 288 -18.13 -19.81 -30.70
CA GLU A 288 -17.91 -18.36 -30.61
C GLU A 288 -18.58 -17.73 -29.39
N THR A 289 -19.58 -18.38 -28.77
CA THR A 289 -20.17 -17.91 -27.52
C THR A 289 -19.10 -17.87 -26.43
N ALA A 290 -18.44 -19.00 -26.15
CA ALA A 290 -17.34 -19.07 -25.18
C ALA A 290 -16.17 -18.17 -25.60
N GLY A 291 -15.90 -18.06 -26.91
CA GLY A 291 -14.93 -17.13 -27.47
C GLY A 291 -15.24 -15.67 -27.11
N ALA A 292 -16.50 -15.26 -27.22
CA ALA A 292 -16.99 -13.93 -26.88
C ALA A 292 -16.97 -13.67 -25.37
N ASP A 293 -17.43 -14.62 -24.54
CA ASP A 293 -17.33 -14.54 -23.07
C ASP A 293 -15.86 -14.31 -22.64
N ALA A 294 -14.93 -15.14 -23.11
CA ALA A 294 -13.51 -15.05 -22.78
C ALA A 294 -12.80 -13.79 -23.33
N HIS A 295 -13.24 -13.27 -24.48
CA HIS A 295 -12.72 -12.00 -25.02
C HIS A 295 -13.25 -10.80 -24.22
N TYR A 296 -14.54 -10.82 -23.86
CA TYR A 296 -15.17 -9.78 -23.05
C TYR A 296 -14.62 -9.74 -21.61
N GLY A 297 -14.40 -10.89 -20.98
CA GLY A 297 -13.75 -10.96 -19.66
C GLY A 297 -12.31 -10.44 -19.68
N ALA A 298 -11.54 -10.74 -20.73
CA ALA A 298 -10.19 -10.19 -20.91
C ALA A 298 -10.20 -8.68 -21.24
N GLN A 299 -11.18 -8.19 -22.01
CA GLN A 299 -11.42 -6.76 -22.22
C GLN A 299 -11.74 -6.05 -20.90
N LEU A 300 -12.72 -6.57 -20.14
CA LEU A 300 -13.12 -6.03 -18.85
C LEU A 300 -12.00 -6.09 -17.82
N THR A 301 -11.11 -7.08 -17.90
CA THR A 301 -9.96 -7.16 -16.98
C THR A 301 -8.80 -6.30 -17.45
N TRP A 302 -8.65 -6.04 -18.76
CA TRP A 302 -7.74 -5.01 -19.27
C TRP A 302 -8.27 -3.59 -18.99
N ASP A 303 -9.59 -3.42 -18.98
CA ASP A 303 -10.36 -2.24 -18.55
C ASP A 303 -10.68 -2.27 -17.03
N TYR A 304 -10.18 -3.28 -16.30
CA TYR A 304 -9.80 -3.22 -14.88
C TYR A 304 -8.26 -3.20 -14.72
N TYR A 305 -7.48 -3.15 -15.82
CA TYR A 305 -6.02 -3.03 -15.88
C TYR A 305 -5.36 -1.83 -16.69
N LYS A 306 -5.91 -0.59 -16.73
CA LYS A 306 -5.48 0.71 -17.33
C LYS A 306 -5.74 2.08 -16.56
N ASN A 307 -6.97 2.57 -16.38
CA ASN A 307 -7.45 3.90 -15.89
C ASN A 307 -7.33 4.38 -14.39
N VAL A 308 -7.10 3.60 -13.30
CA VAL A 308 -6.97 4.14 -11.89
C VAL A 308 -5.74 3.70 -11.12
N HIS A 309 -5.29 2.44 -11.24
CA HIS A 309 -3.94 2.13 -10.77
C HIS A 309 -2.86 2.61 -11.80
N GLY A 310 -3.28 3.21 -12.94
CA GLY A 310 -2.59 4.32 -13.64
C GLY A 310 -1.69 3.96 -14.84
N ARG A 311 -2.14 3.07 -15.71
CA ARG A 311 -1.33 1.99 -16.29
C ARG A 311 -2.08 1.40 -17.57
N ASN A 312 -1.94 0.12 -18.05
CA ASN A 312 -2.59 -0.55 -19.29
C ASN A 312 -2.26 -2.11 -19.61
N GLY A 313 -2.87 -3.18 -18.98
CA GLY A 313 -2.61 -4.68 -18.98
C GLY A 313 -1.99 -5.41 -17.70
N LEU A 314 -1.10 -6.44 -17.79
CA LEU A 314 -0.43 -7.21 -16.67
C LEU A 314 0.93 -6.74 -15.97
N ARG A 315 2.15 -6.64 -16.58
CA ARG A 315 3.34 -5.88 -16.02
C ARG A 315 3.49 -4.36 -16.27
N ASN A 316 4.05 -3.89 -17.40
CA ASN A 316 4.16 -2.44 -17.73
C ASN A 316 4.55 -2.01 -19.18
N ASP A 317 4.18 -2.71 -20.27
CA ASP A 317 4.71 -2.38 -21.63
C ASP A 317 3.73 -2.24 -22.82
N GLY A 318 2.42 -2.26 -22.60
CA GLY A 318 1.39 -2.16 -23.64
C GLY A 318 0.95 -3.46 -24.34
N VAL A 319 1.53 -4.63 -24.03
CA VAL A 319 1.18 -5.92 -24.67
C VAL A 319 0.23 -6.79 -23.84
N ALA A 320 -0.78 -7.39 -24.48
CA ALA A 320 -1.76 -8.27 -23.84
C ALA A 320 -1.32 -9.75 -23.71
N PRO A 321 -1.93 -10.53 -22.79
CA PRO A 321 -2.04 -11.97 -22.92
C PRO A 321 -2.99 -12.35 -24.08
N TYR A 322 -3.16 -13.65 -24.33
CA TYR A 322 -4.24 -14.16 -25.19
C TYR A 322 -5.12 -15.19 -24.45
N SER A 323 -6.30 -15.49 -25.00
CA SER A 323 -7.28 -16.43 -24.46
C SER A 323 -7.38 -17.68 -25.34
N ARG A 324 -7.52 -18.86 -24.73
CA ARG A 324 -7.78 -20.15 -25.39
C ARG A 324 -9.07 -20.75 -24.82
N VAL A 325 -10.07 -21.02 -25.64
CA VAL A 325 -11.32 -21.71 -25.25
C VAL A 325 -11.44 -23.08 -25.92
N HIS A 326 -12.34 -23.93 -25.42
CA HIS A 326 -12.49 -25.33 -25.82
C HIS A 326 -11.21 -26.15 -25.58
N TYR A 327 -10.55 -25.94 -24.44
CA TYR A 327 -9.44 -26.78 -24.01
C TYR A 327 -9.96 -28.16 -23.57
N GLY A 328 -9.55 -29.21 -24.28
CA GLY A 328 -10.01 -30.58 -24.02
C GLY A 328 -11.52 -30.77 -24.22
N ASN A 329 -12.06 -31.86 -23.69
CA ASN A 329 -13.49 -32.19 -23.76
C ASN A 329 -13.99 -32.60 -22.38
N ALA A 330 -15.13 -32.04 -21.96
CA ALA A 330 -15.68 -32.09 -20.60
C ALA A 330 -14.64 -31.68 -19.53
N TYR A 331 -13.81 -30.68 -19.85
CA TYR A 331 -12.75 -30.22 -18.96
C TYR A 331 -13.31 -29.21 -17.95
N VAL A 332 -13.45 -29.65 -16.71
CA VAL A 332 -14.03 -28.88 -15.60
C VAL A 332 -12.96 -28.06 -14.88
N ASN A 333 -12.21 -27.24 -15.63
CA ASN A 333 -11.28 -26.26 -15.06
C ASN A 333 -10.95 -25.12 -16.04
N ALA A 334 -10.51 -23.99 -15.49
CA ALA A 334 -9.78 -22.94 -16.20
C ALA A 334 -8.34 -22.88 -15.65
N PHE A 335 -7.40 -22.31 -16.39
CA PHE A 335 -6.05 -22.07 -15.90
C PHE A 335 -5.26 -21.01 -16.69
N TRP A 336 -4.43 -20.30 -15.95
CA TRP A 336 -3.33 -19.49 -16.43
C TRP A 336 -2.08 -20.33 -16.76
N ASP A 337 -1.39 -20.01 -17.86
CA ASP A 337 -0.17 -20.69 -18.29
C ASP A 337 0.94 -19.66 -18.62
N ASP A 338 1.92 -19.56 -17.72
CA ASP A 338 3.10 -18.67 -17.84
C ASP A 338 3.99 -18.98 -19.06
N SER A 339 3.89 -20.17 -19.66
CA SER A 339 4.73 -20.59 -20.78
C SER A 339 4.24 -20.05 -22.13
N CYS A 340 2.93 -19.96 -22.31
CA CYS A 340 2.30 -19.21 -23.40
C CYS A 340 2.01 -17.75 -23.05
N PHE A 341 1.95 -17.42 -21.74
CA PHE A 341 1.38 -16.20 -21.20
C PHE A 341 -0.08 -16.00 -21.65
N CYS A 342 -0.92 -17.00 -21.38
CA CYS A 342 -2.28 -17.07 -21.88
C CYS A 342 -3.26 -17.75 -20.90
N MET A 343 -4.52 -17.29 -20.93
CA MET A 343 -5.63 -17.85 -20.16
C MET A 343 -6.24 -19.01 -20.95
N THR A 344 -6.65 -20.07 -20.28
CA THR A 344 -7.10 -21.32 -20.93
C THR A 344 -8.34 -21.87 -20.25
N TYR A 345 -9.40 -22.07 -21.01
CA TYR A 345 -10.73 -22.35 -20.48
C TYR A 345 -11.28 -23.67 -21.05
N GLY A 346 -11.71 -24.56 -20.16
CA GLY A 346 -12.51 -25.74 -20.49
C GLY A 346 -14.00 -25.43 -20.59
N ASP A 347 -14.74 -26.37 -21.19
CA ASP A 347 -16.18 -26.21 -21.47
C ASP A 347 -17.11 -26.64 -20.32
N GLY A 348 -16.55 -26.99 -19.16
CA GLY A 348 -17.29 -27.51 -18.00
C GLY A 348 -17.75 -28.96 -18.20
N ASP A 349 -18.54 -29.48 -17.26
CA ASP A 349 -19.10 -30.83 -17.41
C ASP A 349 -20.11 -30.85 -18.57
N GLY A 350 -20.11 -31.96 -19.31
CA GLY A 350 -20.92 -32.15 -20.52
C GLY A 350 -20.70 -31.12 -21.64
N ASN A 351 -19.65 -30.28 -21.57
CA ASN A 351 -19.46 -29.07 -22.39
C ASN A 351 -20.61 -28.05 -22.28
N ALA A 352 -21.34 -28.02 -21.17
CA ALA A 352 -22.55 -27.19 -21.00
C ALA A 352 -22.29 -25.80 -20.40
N LYS A 353 -21.14 -25.61 -19.74
CA LYS A 353 -20.80 -24.45 -18.92
C LYS A 353 -19.32 -24.07 -19.09
N PRO A 354 -18.94 -23.42 -20.20
CA PRO A 354 -17.57 -22.95 -20.38
C PRO A 354 -17.16 -22.03 -19.23
N LEU A 355 -15.96 -22.23 -18.70
CA LEU A 355 -15.47 -21.54 -17.51
C LEU A 355 -14.94 -20.14 -17.89
N THR A 356 -15.84 -19.28 -18.36
CA THR A 356 -15.52 -18.01 -19.05
C THR A 356 -16.33 -16.81 -18.56
N SER A 357 -16.95 -16.88 -17.37
CA SER A 357 -17.63 -15.73 -16.75
C SER A 357 -16.66 -14.59 -16.43
N ILE A 358 -17.19 -13.39 -16.12
CA ILE A 358 -16.37 -12.18 -15.95
C ILE A 358 -15.32 -12.39 -14.84
N ASP A 359 -15.76 -12.94 -13.71
CA ASP A 359 -14.93 -13.25 -12.55
C ASP A 359 -13.84 -14.29 -12.86
N VAL A 360 -14.19 -15.40 -13.54
CA VAL A 360 -13.23 -16.47 -13.88
C VAL A 360 -12.21 -15.99 -14.91
N ALA A 361 -12.64 -15.26 -15.94
CA ALA A 361 -11.72 -14.68 -16.91
C ALA A 361 -10.76 -13.66 -16.25
N ALA A 362 -11.27 -12.88 -15.29
CA ALA A 362 -10.47 -11.96 -14.48
C ALA A 362 -9.51 -12.69 -13.53
N HIS A 363 -9.95 -13.79 -12.92
CA HIS A 363 -9.15 -14.65 -12.04
C HIS A 363 -7.93 -15.19 -12.80
N GLU A 364 -8.13 -15.81 -13.96
CA GLU A 364 -7.03 -16.32 -14.80
C GLU A 364 -6.09 -15.21 -15.27
N MET A 365 -6.64 -14.07 -15.69
CA MET A 365 -5.84 -12.91 -16.09
C MET A 365 -5.00 -12.34 -14.92
N THR A 366 -5.49 -12.48 -13.68
CA THR A 366 -4.83 -11.99 -12.46
C THR A 366 -3.68 -12.88 -11.99
N HIS A 367 -3.70 -14.19 -12.26
CA HIS A 367 -2.50 -15.02 -12.08
C HIS A 367 -1.35 -14.51 -12.95
N GLY A 368 -1.65 -14.08 -14.18
CA GLY A 368 -0.69 -13.45 -15.08
C GLY A 368 -0.18 -12.08 -14.62
N LEU A 369 -0.99 -11.27 -13.94
CA LEU A 369 -0.52 -10.08 -13.20
C LEU A 369 0.41 -10.49 -12.04
N THR A 370 0.06 -11.56 -11.33
CA THR A 370 0.80 -12.01 -10.16
C THR A 370 2.18 -12.56 -10.54
N SER A 371 2.30 -13.42 -11.56
CA SER A 371 3.58 -14.05 -11.95
C SER A 371 4.67 -13.05 -12.35
N VAL A 372 4.27 -11.88 -12.88
CA VAL A 372 5.15 -10.81 -13.34
C VAL A 372 5.36 -9.66 -12.32
N THR A 373 4.72 -9.72 -11.15
CA THR A 373 4.85 -8.69 -10.10
C THR A 373 5.29 -9.27 -8.74
N GLY A 374 4.36 -9.81 -7.95
CA GLY A 374 4.67 -10.47 -6.68
C GLY A 374 5.38 -11.82 -6.87
N ASN A 375 5.08 -12.50 -7.99
CA ASN A 375 5.57 -13.83 -8.38
C ASN A 375 5.40 -14.88 -7.26
N MET A 376 4.26 -14.82 -6.55
CA MET A 376 3.98 -15.65 -5.38
C MET A 376 3.96 -17.13 -5.76
N THR A 377 4.85 -17.93 -5.17
CA THR A 377 5.02 -19.35 -5.50
C THR A 377 3.70 -20.07 -5.31
N TYR A 378 3.26 -20.86 -6.30
CA TYR A 378 1.99 -21.57 -6.26
C TYR A 378 2.02 -22.82 -5.35
N SER A 379 2.35 -22.61 -4.07
CA SER A 379 2.46 -23.63 -3.02
C SER A 379 2.51 -22.96 -1.64
N GLY A 380 1.88 -23.59 -0.63
CA GLY A 380 1.82 -23.07 0.74
C GLY A 380 1.11 -21.72 0.86
N GLU A 381 1.45 -20.93 1.89
CA GLU A 381 0.85 -19.60 2.10
C GLU A 381 1.00 -18.65 0.90
N PRO A 382 2.15 -18.57 0.19
CA PRO A 382 2.24 -17.80 -1.06
C PRO A 382 1.28 -18.28 -2.15
N GLY A 383 0.98 -19.58 -2.20
CA GLY A 383 0.02 -20.16 -3.15
C GLY A 383 -1.41 -19.76 -2.85
N GLY A 384 -1.85 -19.89 -1.59
CA GLY A 384 -3.14 -19.39 -1.15
C GLY A 384 -3.30 -17.88 -1.34
N LEU A 385 -2.21 -17.10 -1.17
CA LEU A 385 -2.22 -15.65 -1.46
C LEU A 385 -2.22 -15.32 -2.96
N ASN A 386 -1.75 -16.22 -3.83
CA ASN A 386 -1.85 -16.10 -5.29
C ASN A 386 -3.31 -16.31 -5.73
N GLU A 387 -3.91 -17.43 -5.32
CA GLU A 387 -5.35 -17.73 -5.46
C GLU A 387 -6.24 -16.58 -4.95
N ALA A 388 -6.01 -16.13 -3.72
CA ALA A 388 -6.79 -15.03 -3.15
C ALA A 388 -6.57 -13.71 -3.89
N THR A 389 -5.39 -13.47 -4.47
CA THR A 389 -5.18 -12.28 -5.30
C THR A 389 -6.05 -12.35 -6.55
N SER A 390 -6.14 -13.51 -7.19
CA SER A 390 -7.02 -13.71 -8.35
C SER A 390 -8.50 -13.54 -8.01
N ASP A 391 -8.99 -14.12 -6.91
CA ASP A 391 -10.36 -13.92 -6.41
C ASP A 391 -10.67 -12.45 -6.04
N ILE A 392 -9.75 -11.79 -5.31
CA ILE A 392 -9.92 -10.40 -4.88
C ILE A 392 -10.05 -9.47 -6.09
N MET A 393 -9.20 -9.65 -7.11
CA MET A 393 -9.29 -8.80 -8.29
C MET A 393 -10.50 -9.18 -9.15
N ALA A 394 -10.83 -10.46 -9.29
CA ALA A 394 -11.99 -10.95 -10.04
C ALA A 394 -13.30 -10.26 -9.64
N SER A 395 -13.68 -10.34 -8.35
CA SER A 395 -14.89 -9.65 -7.85
C SER A 395 -14.84 -8.14 -8.11
N THR A 396 -13.65 -7.51 -8.09
CA THR A 396 -13.54 -6.09 -8.43
C THR A 396 -13.73 -5.78 -9.92
N VAL A 397 -13.38 -6.70 -10.83
CA VAL A 397 -13.71 -6.62 -12.27
C VAL A 397 -15.22 -6.77 -12.51
N GLU A 398 -15.87 -7.65 -11.75
CA GLU A 398 -17.32 -7.84 -11.81
C GLU A 398 -18.08 -6.59 -11.31
N PHE A 399 -17.67 -6.05 -10.15
CA PHE A 399 -18.15 -4.75 -9.63
C PHE A 399 -17.84 -3.56 -10.54
N TYR A 400 -16.84 -3.67 -11.42
CA TYR A 400 -16.52 -2.69 -12.46
C TYR A 400 -17.47 -2.81 -13.65
N ALA A 401 -17.65 -4.04 -14.14
CA ALA A 401 -18.42 -4.35 -15.33
C ALA A 401 -19.85 -3.84 -15.21
N ASN A 402 -20.40 -3.83 -13.99
CA ASN A 402 -21.72 -3.28 -13.68
C ASN A 402 -22.80 -3.88 -14.61
N SER A 403 -22.63 -5.17 -14.92
CA SER A 403 -23.50 -5.91 -15.82
C SER A 403 -24.85 -6.17 -15.16
N ALA A 404 -25.91 -6.17 -15.95
CA ALA A 404 -27.25 -6.50 -15.49
C ALA A 404 -27.52 -8.02 -15.47
N GLN A 405 -26.66 -8.82 -16.11
CA GLN A 405 -26.68 -10.29 -16.06
C GLN A 405 -25.71 -10.82 -14.98
N ASP A 406 -24.63 -10.09 -14.76
CA ASP A 406 -23.49 -10.43 -13.92
C ASP A 406 -23.23 -9.29 -12.92
N VAL A 407 -24.03 -9.28 -11.83
CA VAL A 407 -24.25 -8.09 -10.99
C VAL A 407 -23.26 -8.00 -9.83
N GLY A 408 -21.98 -7.80 -10.16
CA GLY A 408 -20.87 -7.45 -9.27
C GLY A 408 -21.05 -7.75 -7.79
N ASP A 409 -20.57 -8.90 -7.31
CA ASP A 409 -20.75 -9.31 -5.92
C ASP A 409 -19.44 -9.86 -5.26
N TYR A 410 -19.54 -10.69 -4.21
CA TYR A 410 -18.42 -11.24 -3.42
C TYR A 410 -18.45 -12.78 -3.33
N LEU A 411 -19.12 -13.41 -4.30
CA LEU A 411 -19.00 -14.82 -4.66
C LEU A 411 -17.89 -14.98 -5.71
N ILE A 412 -17.62 -16.22 -6.13
CA ILE A 412 -16.75 -16.58 -7.27
C ILE A 412 -17.37 -17.83 -7.92
N GLY A 413 -17.59 -17.81 -9.23
CA GLY A 413 -17.99 -18.96 -10.04
C GLY A 413 -19.47 -19.36 -9.98
N GLU A 414 -20.37 -18.54 -9.47
CA GLU A 414 -21.83 -18.76 -9.50
C GLU A 414 -22.42 -18.82 -10.92
N LYS A 415 -21.89 -18.08 -11.91
CA LYS A 415 -22.37 -18.19 -13.31
C LYS A 415 -22.02 -19.52 -13.94
N ILE A 416 -20.80 -20.02 -13.72
CA ILE A 416 -20.32 -21.27 -14.33
C ILE A 416 -21.03 -22.49 -13.72
N ASP A 417 -21.58 -22.38 -12.51
CA ASP A 417 -22.40 -23.45 -11.88
C ASP A 417 -21.64 -24.80 -11.85
N ILE A 418 -20.37 -24.73 -11.44
CA ILE A 418 -19.43 -25.85 -11.48
C ILE A 418 -19.86 -27.04 -10.59
N ASN A 419 -20.71 -26.78 -9.60
CA ASN A 419 -21.30 -27.77 -8.70
C ASN A 419 -22.61 -28.37 -9.24
N GLY A 420 -23.24 -27.75 -10.25
CA GLY A 420 -24.50 -28.17 -10.85
C GLY A 420 -25.75 -27.98 -9.96
N ASP A 421 -25.64 -27.18 -8.90
CA ASP A 421 -26.70 -26.91 -7.93
C ASP A 421 -27.02 -25.40 -7.75
N GLY A 422 -26.38 -24.54 -8.54
CA GLY A 422 -26.48 -23.09 -8.46
C GLY A 422 -25.67 -22.44 -7.34
N SER A 423 -24.78 -23.17 -6.66
CA SER A 423 -23.83 -22.60 -5.70
C SER A 423 -22.54 -22.09 -6.39
N PRO A 424 -21.94 -20.99 -5.89
CA PRO A 424 -20.61 -20.56 -6.31
C PRO A 424 -19.52 -21.55 -5.90
N LEU A 425 -18.39 -21.45 -6.59
CA LEU A 425 -17.16 -22.19 -6.28
C LEU A 425 -16.53 -21.74 -4.95
N ARG A 426 -16.51 -20.42 -4.66
CA ARG A 426 -15.96 -19.85 -3.41
C ARG A 426 -16.80 -18.68 -2.90
N TYR A 427 -16.60 -18.33 -1.63
CA TYR A 427 -17.28 -17.23 -0.94
C TYR A 427 -16.23 -16.31 -0.27
N GLN A 428 -16.32 -15.00 -0.45
CA GLN A 428 -15.41 -14.07 0.23
C GLN A 428 -15.92 -13.63 1.61
N ASP A 429 -17.24 -13.58 1.86
CA ASP A 429 -17.77 -13.14 3.17
C ASP A 429 -17.53 -14.13 4.30
N LYS A 430 -17.58 -15.42 3.98
CA LYS A 430 -17.29 -16.53 4.88
C LYS A 430 -16.87 -17.76 4.06
N PRO A 431 -15.56 -17.92 3.78
CA PRO A 431 -15.05 -18.99 2.92
C PRO A 431 -15.56 -20.39 3.25
N SER A 432 -15.70 -20.76 4.53
CA SER A 432 -16.13 -22.11 4.93
C SER A 432 -17.55 -22.50 4.49
N ARG A 433 -18.29 -21.60 3.80
CA ARG A 433 -19.58 -21.89 3.16
C ARG A 433 -19.46 -22.89 2.01
N ASP A 434 -18.29 -23.01 1.37
CA ASP A 434 -17.99 -24.08 0.39
C ASP A 434 -17.66 -25.44 1.04
N GLY A 435 -17.54 -25.48 2.38
CA GLY A 435 -17.22 -26.69 3.16
C GLY A 435 -15.72 -27.05 3.23
N ALA A 436 -14.85 -26.39 2.47
CA ALA A 436 -13.44 -26.74 2.33
C ALA A 436 -12.48 -25.58 2.69
N SER A 437 -12.78 -24.34 2.29
CA SER A 437 -11.98 -23.15 2.55
C SER A 437 -11.95 -22.74 4.03
N LYS A 438 -10.95 -21.92 4.38
CA LYS A 438 -10.72 -21.51 5.78
C LYS A 438 -11.13 -20.05 6.01
N ASP A 439 -11.94 -19.80 7.04
CA ASP A 439 -12.35 -18.44 7.42
C ASP A 439 -11.21 -17.59 8.03
N SER A 440 -10.12 -18.21 8.50
CA SER A 440 -9.05 -17.51 9.23
C SER A 440 -7.71 -18.22 9.15
N TRP A 441 -6.63 -17.47 9.32
CA TRP A 441 -5.27 -17.98 9.34
C TRP A 441 -4.97 -18.80 10.60
N TYR A 442 -4.15 -19.82 10.45
CA TYR A 442 -3.52 -20.57 11.53
C TYR A 442 -2.19 -21.13 11.04
N SER A 443 -1.26 -21.44 11.96
CA SER A 443 0.13 -21.81 11.64
C SER A 443 0.32 -23.10 10.81
N GLY A 444 -0.75 -23.86 10.55
CA GLY A 444 -0.75 -25.03 9.68
C GLY A 444 -1.40 -24.81 8.31
N ILE A 445 -1.83 -23.58 7.99
CA ILE A 445 -2.60 -23.33 6.76
C ILE A 445 -1.76 -23.49 5.48
N GLY A 446 -0.44 -23.29 5.56
CA GLY A 446 0.49 -23.59 4.46
C GLY A 446 0.62 -25.08 4.08
N SER A 447 -0.10 -25.97 4.75
CA SER A 447 -0.25 -27.40 4.38
C SER A 447 -1.65 -27.73 3.83
N VAL A 448 -2.52 -26.74 3.69
CA VAL A 448 -3.82 -26.85 3.02
C VAL A 448 -3.63 -26.54 1.53
N ASP A 449 -4.48 -27.11 0.68
CA ASP A 449 -4.51 -26.79 -0.74
C ASP A 449 -4.67 -25.28 -1.00
N VAL A 450 -4.09 -24.77 -2.10
CA VAL A 450 -4.05 -23.34 -2.41
C VAL A 450 -5.44 -22.72 -2.54
N HIS A 451 -6.37 -23.40 -3.23
CA HIS A 451 -7.73 -22.90 -3.49
C HIS A 451 -8.59 -22.80 -2.22
N TYR A 452 -8.16 -23.46 -1.12
CA TYR A 452 -8.84 -23.45 0.19
C TYR A 452 -8.08 -22.62 1.25
N SER A 453 -6.76 -22.45 1.07
CA SER A 453 -5.90 -21.60 1.91
C SER A 453 -5.88 -20.12 1.47
N SER A 454 -6.51 -19.82 0.33
CA SER A 454 -6.91 -18.47 -0.09
C SER A 454 -7.99 -17.84 0.78
N GLY A 455 -8.89 -18.66 1.32
CA GLY A 455 -10.06 -18.25 2.09
C GLY A 455 -9.83 -17.09 3.07
N PRO A 456 -8.81 -17.11 3.95
CA PRO A 456 -8.61 -16.01 4.89
C PRO A 456 -8.27 -14.68 4.22
N ALA A 457 -7.54 -14.67 3.10
CA ALA A 457 -7.24 -13.44 2.36
C ALA A 457 -8.48 -12.91 1.59
N ASN A 458 -9.30 -13.80 1.03
CA ASN A 458 -10.62 -13.43 0.51
C ASN A 458 -11.50 -12.80 1.61
N HIS A 459 -11.51 -13.41 2.79
CA HIS A 459 -12.24 -12.93 3.96
C HIS A 459 -11.68 -11.61 4.50
N TRP A 460 -10.36 -11.42 4.48
CA TRP A 460 -9.73 -10.13 4.76
C TRP A 460 -10.24 -9.05 3.80
N PHE A 461 -10.37 -9.36 2.51
CA PHE A 461 -10.81 -8.39 1.51
C PHE A 461 -12.29 -8.03 1.67
N TYR A 462 -13.17 -8.99 1.96
CA TYR A 462 -14.56 -8.68 2.33
C TYR A 462 -14.61 -7.83 3.61
N LEU A 463 -13.90 -8.23 4.67
CA LEU A 463 -13.85 -7.48 5.94
C LEU A 463 -13.30 -6.07 5.78
N ALA A 464 -12.30 -5.86 4.93
CA ALA A 464 -11.77 -4.54 4.60
C ALA A 464 -12.75 -3.72 3.74
N SER A 465 -13.36 -4.33 2.73
CA SER A 465 -14.27 -3.66 1.80
C SER A 465 -15.58 -3.25 2.45
N GLU A 466 -16.18 -4.16 3.22
CA GLU A 466 -17.57 -4.08 3.68
C GLU A 466 -17.75 -4.10 5.21
N GLY A 467 -16.74 -4.55 5.96
CA GLY A 467 -16.82 -4.73 7.40
C GLY A 467 -17.50 -6.04 7.83
N SER A 468 -17.40 -6.34 9.12
CA SER A 468 -17.94 -7.57 9.71
C SER A 468 -19.46 -7.51 9.94
N GLY A 469 -20.12 -8.67 9.89
CA GLY A 469 -21.52 -8.87 10.23
C GLY A 469 -22.44 -8.98 9.02
N ALA A 470 -23.75 -8.91 9.28
CA ALA A 470 -24.78 -9.11 8.26
C ALA A 470 -24.96 -7.88 7.36
N LYS A 471 -24.95 -8.09 6.04
CA LYS A 471 -25.17 -7.06 5.02
C LYS A 471 -25.85 -7.66 3.78
N VAL A 472 -26.59 -6.85 3.03
CA VAL A 472 -27.08 -7.19 1.70
C VAL A 472 -26.42 -6.25 0.69
N ILE A 473 -25.85 -6.79 -0.38
CA ILE A 473 -25.17 -6.04 -1.45
C ILE A 473 -25.65 -6.63 -2.77
N ASN A 474 -26.12 -5.79 -3.69
CA ASN A 474 -26.64 -6.18 -5.01
C ASN A 474 -27.71 -7.30 -5.02
N GLY A 475 -28.34 -7.58 -3.87
CA GLY A 475 -29.33 -8.63 -3.67
C GLY A 475 -28.80 -9.87 -2.93
N VAL A 476 -27.49 -10.09 -2.94
CA VAL A 476 -26.84 -11.19 -2.21
C VAL A 476 -26.74 -10.86 -0.72
N SER A 477 -27.03 -11.85 0.12
CA SER A 477 -26.97 -11.75 1.59
C SER A 477 -25.68 -12.35 2.12
N TYR A 478 -24.96 -11.56 2.91
CA TYR A 478 -23.66 -11.88 3.50
C TYR A 478 -23.72 -11.76 5.02
N ASN A 479 -22.88 -12.53 5.73
CA ASN A 479 -22.71 -12.44 7.17
C ASN A 479 -21.30 -12.89 7.59
N SER A 480 -20.37 -11.94 7.60
CA SER A 480 -18.94 -12.17 7.84
C SER A 480 -18.59 -12.11 9.33
N PRO A 481 -18.27 -13.23 10.01
CA PRO A 481 -17.81 -13.26 11.39
C PRO A 481 -16.32 -12.91 11.48
N THR A 482 -15.78 -12.76 12.69
CA THR A 482 -14.33 -12.56 12.91
C THR A 482 -13.77 -13.58 13.91
N ALA A 483 -12.51 -13.97 13.72
CA ALA A 483 -11.81 -14.96 14.55
C ALA A 483 -11.77 -14.60 16.04
N ASP A 484 -11.69 -13.30 16.34
CA ASP A 484 -11.70 -12.73 17.69
C ASP A 484 -13.10 -12.27 18.16
N ASN A 485 -14.12 -12.43 17.32
CA ASN A 485 -15.50 -11.94 17.51
C ASN A 485 -15.60 -10.41 17.73
N LEU A 486 -14.57 -9.64 17.36
CA LEU A 486 -14.58 -8.18 17.42
C LEU A 486 -14.95 -7.59 16.05
N PRO A 487 -15.73 -6.49 16.00
CA PRO A 487 -16.17 -5.91 14.73
C PRO A 487 -15.00 -5.35 13.92
N VAL A 488 -15.11 -5.40 12.59
CA VAL A 488 -14.22 -4.70 11.66
C VAL A 488 -15.01 -3.58 10.98
N THR A 489 -14.49 -2.37 11.06
CA THR A 489 -15.01 -1.21 10.33
C THR A 489 -14.40 -1.20 8.93
N ALA A 490 -15.27 -1.11 7.92
CA ALA A 490 -14.87 -1.02 6.52
C ALA A 490 -13.93 0.16 6.21
N ILE A 491 -13.17 0.01 5.12
CA ILE A 491 -12.49 1.11 4.41
C ILE A 491 -13.10 1.38 3.02
N GLY A 492 -14.00 0.51 2.56
CA GLY A 492 -14.60 0.56 1.22
C GLY A 492 -13.80 -0.23 0.18
N ARG A 493 -14.51 -0.94 -0.71
CA ARG A 493 -13.92 -1.82 -1.74
C ARG A 493 -12.83 -1.15 -2.56
N ASP A 494 -13.07 0.05 -3.07
CA ASP A 494 -12.10 0.83 -3.84
C ASP A 494 -10.77 1.06 -3.10
N ALA A 495 -10.82 1.28 -1.78
CA ALA A 495 -9.63 1.48 -0.96
C ALA A 495 -8.91 0.15 -0.70
N ALA A 496 -9.66 -0.92 -0.38
CA ALA A 496 -9.10 -2.26 -0.20
C ALA A 496 -8.41 -2.76 -1.48
N ALA A 497 -9.05 -2.59 -2.65
CA ALA A 497 -8.52 -2.97 -3.95
C ALA A 497 -7.25 -2.19 -4.29
N LYS A 498 -7.24 -0.85 -4.11
CA LYS A 498 -6.04 -0.01 -4.32
C LYS A 498 -4.88 -0.41 -3.41
N ILE A 499 -5.15 -0.83 -2.18
CA ILE A 499 -4.14 -1.28 -1.21
C ILE A 499 -3.57 -2.64 -1.59
N TRP A 500 -4.41 -3.62 -1.94
CA TRP A 500 -3.96 -4.95 -2.37
C TRP A 500 -3.17 -4.86 -3.68
N PHE A 501 -3.73 -4.17 -4.69
CA PHE A 501 -3.09 -3.97 -5.98
C PHE A 501 -1.74 -3.24 -5.84
N ARG A 502 -1.64 -2.23 -4.98
CA ARG A 502 -0.35 -1.58 -4.70
C ARG A 502 0.64 -2.55 -4.06
N ALA A 503 0.25 -3.29 -3.02
CA ALA A 503 1.13 -4.22 -2.32
C ALA A 503 1.70 -5.31 -3.25
N LEU A 504 0.86 -5.84 -4.14
CA LEU A 504 1.24 -6.73 -5.22
C LEU A 504 2.23 -6.07 -6.20
N THR A 505 1.87 -4.92 -6.76
CA THR A 505 2.52 -4.40 -7.97
C THR A 505 3.71 -3.45 -7.76
N VAL A 506 3.85 -2.79 -6.61
CA VAL A 506 5.09 -2.04 -6.28
C VAL A 506 6.17 -2.93 -5.69
N GLY A 507 5.90 -4.24 -5.61
CA GLY A 507 6.86 -5.23 -5.14
C GLY A 507 7.03 -5.25 -3.61
N TYR A 508 5.95 -5.06 -2.84
CA TYR A 508 5.95 -5.45 -1.43
C TYR A 508 5.65 -6.94 -1.27
N PHE A 509 4.84 -7.52 -2.15
CA PHE A 509 4.76 -8.97 -2.32
C PHE A 509 6.02 -9.52 -3.04
N LYS A 510 6.33 -10.79 -2.76
CA LYS A 510 7.50 -11.57 -3.20
C LYS A 510 7.11 -13.03 -3.34
N SER A 511 7.97 -13.83 -3.98
CA SER A 511 7.70 -15.25 -4.23
C SER A 511 7.51 -16.11 -2.98
N ASN A 512 7.95 -15.62 -1.81
CA ASN A 512 7.79 -16.25 -0.50
C ASN A 512 6.90 -15.43 0.46
N THR A 513 6.06 -14.51 -0.02
CA THR A 513 5.12 -13.76 0.81
C THR A 513 4.14 -14.71 1.51
N ASN A 514 4.22 -14.76 2.83
CA ASN A 514 3.27 -15.47 3.70
C ASN A 514 2.24 -14.49 4.29
N TYR A 515 1.27 -14.96 5.06
CA TYR A 515 0.18 -14.11 5.58
C TYR A 515 0.67 -12.94 6.46
N ALA A 516 1.70 -13.16 7.27
CA ALA A 516 2.32 -12.09 8.07
C ALA A 516 3.03 -11.03 7.20
N ALA A 517 3.68 -11.46 6.12
CA ALA A 517 4.27 -10.55 5.12
C ALA A 517 3.19 -9.82 4.30
N ALA A 518 2.08 -10.48 3.94
CA ALA A 518 0.94 -9.87 3.24
C ALA A 518 0.29 -8.76 4.10
N ARG A 519 0.11 -9.00 5.41
CA ARG A 519 -0.28 -7.96 6.36
C ARG A 519 0.70 -6.79 6.38
N THR A 520 2.00 -7.07 6.41
CA THR A 520 3.03 -6.02 6.46
C THR A 520 3.05 -5.18 5.17
N ALA A 521 2.96 -5.84 4.01
CA ALA A 521 2.96 -5.22 2.69
C ALA A 521 1.70 -4.39 2.40
N THR A 522 0.51 -4.88 2.78
CA THR A 522 -0.75 -4.12 2.66
C THR A 522 -0.82 -2.96 3.66
N LEU A 523 -0.24 -3.10 4.86
CA LEU A 523 -0.10 -1.96 5.78
C LEU A 523 0.87 -0.90 5.25
N GLN A 524 1.97 -1.29 4.60
CA GLN A 524 2.84 -0.32 3.92
C GLN A 524 2.10 0.37 2.75
N ALA A 525 1.38 -0.38 1.91
CA ALA A 525 0.57 0.20 0.85
C ALA A 525 -0.54 1.14 1.39
N ALA A 526 -1.16 0.82 2.52
CA ALA A 526 -2.11 1.70 3.20
C ALA A 526 -1.43 2.96 3.78
N ALA A 527 -0.22 2.84 4.32
CA ALA A 527 0.57 3.97 4.80
C ALA A 527 1.00 4.92 3.67
N ASP A 528 1.37 4.38 2.51
CA ASP A 528 1.72 5.16 1.32
C ASP A 528 0.53 5.94 0.76
N LEU A 529 -0.65 5.31 0.71
CA LEU A 529 -1.85 5.85 0.06
C LEU A 529 -2.68 6.76 0.98
N TYR A 530 -2.68 6.51 2.30
CA TYR A 530 -3.58 7.17 3.26
C TYR A 530 -2.86 7.69 4.52
N GLY A 531 -1.55 7.49 4.64
CA GLY A 531 -0.75 7.87 5.82
C GLY A 531 -0.70 6.79 6.90
N ALA A 532 0.49 6.58 7.47
CA ALA A 532 0.70 5.66 8.58
C ALA A 532 -0.09 6.09 9.83
N GLY A 533 -0.84 5.17 10.42
CA GLY A 533 -1.72 5.45 11.57
C GLY A 533 -3.05 6.11 11.23
N SER A 534 -3.36 6.33 9.96
CA SER A 534 -4.69 6.80 9.52
C SER A 534 -5.81 5.81 9.88
N THR A 535 -7.06 6.26 9.89
CA THR A 535 -8.24 5.38 10.05
C THR A 535 -8.20 4.21 9.06
N THR A 536 -7.84 4.46 7.80
CA THR A 536 -7.68 3.42 6.77
C THR A 536 -6.60 2.41 7.14
N TYR A 537 -5.41 2.87 7.51
CA TYR A 537 -4.31 2.01 7.95
C TYR A 537 -4.69 1.15 9.18
N ASN A 538 -5.34 1.75 10.18
CA ASN A 538 -5.78 1.06 11.38
C ASN A 538 -6.88 0.03 11.07
N ASN A 539 -7.81 0.34 10.16
CA ASN A 539 -8.86 -0.60 9.75
C ASN A 539 -8.32 -1.75 8.90
N VAL A 540 -7.31 -1.55 8.04
CA VAL A 540 -6.57 -2.64 7.37
C VAL A 540 -5.94 -3.59 8.40
N ALA A 541 -5.29 -3.05 9.44
CA ALA A 541 -4.71 -3.85 10.51
C ALA A 541 -5.79 -4.64 11.30
N ASN A 542 -6.98 -4.05 11.46
CA ASN A 542 -8.11 -4.68 12.15
C ASN A 542 -8.81 -5.74 11.30
N ALA A 543 -8.90 -5.58 9.97
CA ALA A 543 -9.36 -6.64 9.07
C ALA A 543 -8.41 -7.85 9.12
N TRP A 544 -7.09 -7.63 9.13
CA TRP A 544 -6.12 -8.72 9.28
C TRP A 544 -6.22 -9.42 10.64
N ALA A 545 -6.42 -8.67 11.72
CA ALA A 545 -6.68 -9.27 13.03
C ALA A 545 -8.01 -10.05 13.07
N GLY A 546 -9.03 -9.59 12.32
CA GLY A 546 -10.31 -10.27 12.15
C GLY A 546 -10.21 -11.66 11.51
N ILE A 547 -9.14 -11.94 10.74
CA ILE A 547 -8.80 -13.28 10.21
C ILE A 547 -7.64 -13.95 10.95
N ALA A 548 -7.37 -13.55 12.20
CA ALA A 548 -6.29 -14.03 13.09
C ALA A 548 -4.84 -13.73 12.66
N VAL A 549 -4.60 -12.87 11.66
CA VAL A 549 -3.24 -12.46 11.25
C VAL A 549 -2.80 -11.23 12.06
N GLY A 550 -2.22 -11.48 13.24
CA GLY A 550 -1.63 -10.45 14.10
C GLY A 550 -2.64 -9.60 14.89
N ALA A 551 -2.14 -8.71 15.76
CA ALA A 551 -2.97 -7.97 16.72
C ALA A 551 -3.86 -6.87 16.10
N ARG A 552 -4.97 -6.56 16.76
CA ARG A 552 -5.80 -5.37 16.50
C ARG A 552 -4.99 -4.08 16.72
N VAL A 553 -5.35 -3.01 16.01
CA VAL A 553 -4.83 -1.65 16.23
C VAL A 553 -5.97 -0.75 16.68
N VAL A 554 -5.89 -0.30 17.93
CA VAL A 554 -6.81 0.69 18.50
C VAL A 554 -6.31 2.08 18.14
N SER A 555 -7.16 2.92 17.53
CA SER A 555 -6.83 4.33 17.27
C SER A 555 -6.92 5.13 18.56
N GLY A 556 -5.80 5.70 19.01
CA GLY A 556 -5.74 6.50 20.23
C GLY A 556 -4.35 6.57 20.85
N VAL A 557 -4.24 7.35 21.94
CA VAL A 557 -3.01 7.54 22.70
C VAL A 557 -3.01 6.62 23.92
N THR A 558 -1.94 5.86 24.12
CA THR A 558 -1.67 5.10 25.34
C THR A 558 -0.69 5.89 26.20
N VAL A 559 -1.03 6.10 27.48
CA VAL A 559 -0.15 6.74 28.47
C VAL A 559 0.23 5.71 29.51
N THR A 560 1.53 5.47 29.69
CA THR A 560 2.01 4.58 30.75
C THR A 560 1.84 5.28 32.10
N ASN A 561 1.09 4.66 33.01
CA ASN A 561 0.97 5.17 34.37
C ASN A 561 2.33 5.05 35.10
N PRO A 562 2.94 6.14 35.60
CA PRO A 562 4.24 6.09 36.28
C PRO A 562 4.15 5.46 37.69
N GLY A 563 2.94 5.15 38.17
CA GLY A 563 2.69 4.74 39.54
C GLY A 563 2.64 5.94 40.50
N ASN A 564 2.21 5.69 41.74
CA ASN A 564 2.14 6.73 42.76
C ASN A 564 3.56 7.22 43.13
N GLN A 565 3.72 8.53 43.26
CA GLN A 565 5.00 9.20 43.46
C GLN A 565 5.15 9.72 44.89
N THR A 566 6.37 9.74 45.39
CA THR A 566 6.75 10.35 46.66
C THR A 566 7.97 11.25 46.51
N THR A 567 7.98 12.40 47.17
CA THR A 567 9.14 13.30 47.26
C THR A 567 9.13 14.04 48.60
N ALA A 568 10.26 14.63 49.01
CA ALA A 568 10.31 15.48 50.20
C ALA A 568 10.02 16.95 49.87
N THR A 569 9.48 17.69 50.83
CA THR A 569 9.21 19.12 50.69
C THR A 569 10.54 19.87 50.51
N GLY A 570 10.64 20.68 49.45
CA GLY A 570 11.86 21.38 49.04
C GLY A 570 12.78 20.59 48.10
N SER A 571 12.46 19.33 47.77
CA SER A 571 13.24 18.55 46.80
C SER A 571 12.89 18.90 45.34
N ALA A 572 13.93 18.94 44.51
CA ALA A 572 13.79 19.00 43.06
C ALA A 572 13.25 17.67 42.50
N VAL A 573 12.53 17.75 41.37
CA VAL A 573 11.83 16.63 40.73
C VAL A 573 12.13 16.60 39.23
N SER A 574 12.25 15.39 38.68
CA SER A 574 12.36 15.11 37.25
C SER A 574 11.73 13.74 36.95
N LEU A 575 10.50 13.72 36.44
CA LEU A 575 9.75 12.51 36.08
C LEU A 575 9.30 12.58 34.62
N GLN A 576 9.81 11.68 33.78
CA GLN A 576 9.42 11.57 32.38
C GLN A 576 8.13 10.76 32.23
N ILE A 577 7.09 11.34 31.62
CA ILE A 577 5.89 10.59 31.22
C ILE A 577 6.15 9.84 29.92
N GLN A 578 5.86 8.54 29.90
CA GLN A 578 5.95 7.70 28.71
C GLN A 578 4.56 7.57 28.08
N ALA A 579 4.48 7.82 26.76
CA ALA A 579 3.24 7.71 25.99
C ALA A 579 3.55 7.35 24.53
N SER A 580 2.56 6.76 23.85
CA SER A 580 2.60 6.45 22.42
C SER A 580 1.23 6.68 21.80
N SER A 581 1.16 7.00 20.51
CA SER A 581 -0.08 6.95 19.74
C SER A 581 0.06 6.00 18.56
N SER A 582 -1.05 5.40 18.14
CA SER A 582 -1.16 4.75 16.83
C SER A 582 -1.22 5.75 15.67
N ASN A 583 -1.47 7.05 15.95
CA ASN A 583 -1.45 8.13 14.97
C ASN A 583 -0.05 8.75 14.84
N SER A 584 0.38 9.07 13.62
CA SER A 584 1.66 9.73 13.36
C SER A 584 1.63 11.25 13.65
N GLY A 585 2.69 11.76 14.28
CA GLY A 585 2.84 13.19 14.60
C GLY A 585 3.54 13.44 15.94
N ALA A 586 3.62 14.70 16.35
CA ALA A 586 4.06 15.06 17.70
C ALA A 586 2.94 14.79 18.72
N LEU A 587 3.32 14.38 19.92
CA LEU A 587 2.42 14.32 21.08
C LEU A 587 2.47 15.64 21.84
N SER A 588 1.35 16.02 22.45
CA SER A 588 1.23 17.17 23.35
C SER A 588 0.76 16.72 24.72
N TYR A 589 1.31 17.33 25.77
CA TYR A 589 1.18 16.86 27.15
C TYR A 589 0.55 17.95 28.04
N ALA A 590 -0.39 17.54 28.89
CA ALA A 590 -0.99 18.37 29.91
C ALA A 590 -1.11 17.60 31.22
N ALA A 591 -1.05 18.28 32.36
CA ALA A 591 -1.22 17.67 33.67
C ALA A 591 -2.06 18.57 34.57
N THR A 592 -2.99 17.97 35.31
CA THR A 592 -3.79 18.63 36.35
C THR A 592 -3.50 17.99 37.71
N GLY A 593 -3.65 18.76 38.78
CA GLY A 593 -3.43 18.28 40.14
C GLY A 593 -1.98 17.97 40.51
N LEU A 594 -0.99 18.52 39.78
CA LEU A 594 0.42 18.47 40.19
C LEU A 594 0.63 19.19 41.55
N PRO A 595 1.53 18.67 42.42
CA PRO A 595 1.98 19.39 43.61
C PRO A 595 2.53 20.80 43.31
N ALA A 596 2.36 21.71 44.27
CA ALA A 596 2.82 23.09 44.14
C ALA A 596 4.33 23.16 43.86
N GLY A 597 4.71 23.98 42.86
CA GLY A 597 6.09 24.13 42.39
C GLY A 597 6.55 23.10 41.34
N LEU A 598 5.68 22.17 40.93
CA LEU A 598 5.92 21.26 39.79
C LEU A 598 5.09 21.69 38.56
N SER A 599 5.62 21.41 37.36
CA SER A 599 4.97 21.65 36.07
C SER A 599 5.31 20.55 35.07
N ILE A 600 4.53 20.42 33.98
CA ILE A 600 4.84 19.50 32.87
C ILE A 600 5.23 20.29 31.62
N ASN A 601 6.27 19.86 30.92
CA ASN A 601 6.60 20.37 29.60
C ASN A 601 5.61 19.81 28.56
N SER A 602 4.94 20.70 27.83
CA SER A 602 3.84 20.33 26.93
C SER A 602 4.26 19.66 25.61
N SER A 603 5.55 19.63 25.25
CA SER A 603 6.06 18.92 24.08
C SER A 603 6.91 17.69 24.40
N THR A 604 7.52 17.62 25.60
CA THR A 604 8.35 16.47 25.99
C THR A 604 7.70 15.55 27.03
N GLY A 605 6.66 15.99 27.75
CA GLY A 605 6.04 15.19 28.81
C GLY A 605 6.87 15.08 30.10
N LEU A 606 7.97 15.82 30.22
CA LEU A 606 8.79 15.87 31.43
C LEU A 606 8.07 16.70 32.51
N ILE A 607 7.75 16.07 33.65
CA ILE A 607 7.32 16.74 34.87
C ILE A 607 8.57 17.15 35.66
N SER A 608 8.71 18.44 35.98
CA SER A 608 9.86 18.97 36.72
C SER A 608 9.53 20.20 37.56
N GLY A 609 10.44 20.54 38.46
CA GLY A 609 10.32 21.68 39.39
C GLY A 609 10.83 21.33 40.78
N THR A 610 10.35 22.05 41.80
CA THR A 610 10.66 21.80 43.22
C THR A 610 9.37 21.76 44.01
N ALA A 611 9.10 20.67 44.74
CA ALA A 611 7.83 20.50 45.46
C ALA A 611 7.79 21.38 46.73
N THR A 612 7.02 22.48 46.72
CA THR A 612 7.05 23.51 47.78
C THR A 612 6.12 23.25 48.96
N THR A 613 5.14 22.36 48.82
CA THR A 613 4.03 22.23 49.78
C THR A 613 3.77 20.76 50.09
N ALA A 614 3.81 20.40 51.39
CA ALA A 614 3.52 19.05 51.87
C ALA A 614 2.04 18.68 51.68
N GLY A 615 1.76 17.41 51.42
CA GLY A 615 0.41 16.86 51.21
C GLY A 615 0.34 15.85 50.06
N THR A 616 -0.84 15.29 49.83
CA THR A 616 -1.09 14.37 48.70
C THR A 616 -1.96 15.06 47.64
N SER A 617 -1.55 14.96 46.38
CA SER A 617 -2.26 15.50 45.22
C SER A 617 -2.66 14.37 44.27
N ASN A 618 -3.86 14.45 43.69
CA ASN A 618 -4.32 13.51 42.67
C ASN A 618 -3.95 14.06 41.29
N VAL A 619 -2.89 13.51 40.70
CA VAL A 619 -2.38 13.94 39.40
C VAL A 619 -3.12 13.20 38.29
N THR A 620 -3.61 13.93 37.29
CA THR A 620 -4.02 13.36 36.00
C THR A 620 -3.17 13.94 34.90
N VAL A 621 -2.46 13.08 34.17
CA VAL A 621 -1.77 13.46 32.93
C VAL A 621 -2.65 13.08 31.75
N THR A 622 -2.81 14.03 30.82
CA THR A 622 -3.47 13.84 29.53
C THR A 622 -2.44 14.03 28.43
N VAL A 623 -2.39 13.10 27.48
CA VAL A 623 -1.56 13.20 26.28
C VAL A 623 -2.45 13.17 25.06
N THR A 624 -2.27 14.15 24.17
CA THR A 624 -3.10 14.38 22.98
C THR A 624 -2.22 14.34 21.73
N ASP A 625 -2.66 13.62 20.70
CA ASP A 625 -1.93 13.51 19.43
C ASP A 625 -2.38 14.51 18.36
N SER A 626 -1.72 14.44 17.20
CA SER A 626 -1.97 15.22 15.98
C SER A 626 -3.40 15.14 15.44
N GLN A 627 -4.17 14.11 15.79
CA GLN A 627 -5.57 13.91 15.38
C GLN A 627 -6.56 14.18 16.53
N SER A 628 -6.11 14.89 17.58
CA SER A 628 -6.90 15.21 18.76
C SER A 628 -7.45 13.99 19.52
N LYS A 629 -6.85 12.81 19.34
CA LYS A 629 -7.14 11.67 20.23
C LYS A 629 -6.38 11.86 21.53
N THR A 630 -6.99 11.47 22.64
CA THR A 630 -6.44 11.63 23.98
C THR A 630 -6.26 10.29 24.68
N GLY A 631 -5.23 10.20 25.52
CA GLY A 631 -5.03 9.15 26.50
C GLY A 631 -4.72 9.77 27.85
N THR A 632 -5.06 9.09 28.95
CA THR A 632 -4.86 9.60 30.30
C THR A 632 -4.23 8.59 31.24
N ALA A 633 -3.46 9.08 32.21
CA ALA A 633 -2.99 8.31 33.35
C ALA A 633 -3.19 9.12 34.63
N ALA A 634 -3.76 8.49 35.66
CA ALA A 634 -4.01 9.11 36.96
C ALA A 634 -3.26 8.36 38.07
N PHE A 635 -2.63 9.11 38.97
CA PHE A 635 -1.82 8.59 40.08
C PHE A 635 -1.77 9.61 41.24
N THR A 636 -1.41 9.18 42.44
CA THR A 636 -1.22 10.09 43.57
C THR A 636 0.24 10.55 43.66
N TRP A 637 0.46 11.81 44.04
CA TRP A 637 1.78 12.33 44.38
C TRP A 637 1.75 12.81 45.83
N THR A 638 2.57 12.23 46.70
CA THR A 638 2.68 12.62 48.11
C THR A 638 4.00 13.36 48.37
N VAL A 639 3.90 14.61 48.80
CA VAL A 639 5.02 15.45 49.24
C VAL A 639 5.13 15.33 50.77
N GLY A 640 6.16 14.64 51.24
CA GLY A 640 6.42 14.35 52.65
C GLY A 640 7.28 15.39 53.36
N THR A 641 7.37 15.28 54.68
CA THR A 641 8.13 16.19 55.57
C THR A 641 9.42 15.58 56.13
N SER A 642 9.66 14.29 55.93
CA SER A 642 10.82 13.57 56.49
C SER A 642 12.11 13.84 55.71
N GLN A 643 12.91 14.79 56.19
CA GLN A 643 14.34 14.88 55.88
C GLN A 643 15.12 13.76 56.61
N PRO A 644 16.32 13.37 56.16
CA PRO A 644 17.19 12.48 56.93
C PRO A 644 17.53 13.08 58.30
N SER A 645 17.54 12.24 59.34
CA SER A 645 17.82 12.66 60.73
C SER A 645 19.17 12.21 61.25
N VAL A 646 19.82 11.20 60.64
CA VAL A 646 21.13 10.70 61.08
C VAL A 646 22.14 10.87 59.95
N PHE A 647 23.32 11.40 60.28
CA PHE A 647 24.47 11.54 59.37
C PHE A 647 25.72 11.10 60.13
N GLU A 648 26.58 10.27 59.52
CA GLU A 648 27.72 9.65 60.21
C GLU A 648 29.01 9.64 59.37
N ASN A 649 30.16 9.55 60.05
CA ASN A 649 31.45 9.24 59.46
C ASN A 649 32.11 8.11 60.26
N THR A 650 32.52 7.06 59.56
CA THR A 650 33.05 5.80 60.09
C THR A 650 34.46 5.48 59.57
N ALA A 651 35.16 6.48 59.02
CA ALA A 651 36.56 6.38 58.64
C ALA A 651 37.48 6.90 59.76
N ASP A 652 38.67 6.31 59.89
CA ASP A 652 39.62 6.65 60.95
C ASP A 652 40.33 7.99 60.70
N TYR A 653 40.33 8.88 61.70
CA TYR A 653 41.10 10.13 61.69
C TYR A 653 42.13 10.11 62.82
N GLN A 654 43.40 9.98 62.45
CA GLN A 654 44.51 9.80 63.39
C GLN A 654 44.72 11.03 64.30
N ILE A 655 44.82 10.78 65.60
CA ILE A 655 45.18 11.73 66.64
C ILE A 655 46.64 11.46 67.00
N ALA A 656 47.54 12.34 66.53
CA ALA A 656 48.95 12.29 66.88
C ALA A 656 49.22 13.08 68.18
N ASP A 657 50.30 12.71 68.85
CA ASP A 657 50.85 13.34 70.06
C ASP A 657 50.94 14.87 69.89
N ASN A 658 50.37 15.63 70.83
CA ASN A 658 50.24 17.10 70.81
C ASN A 658 49.63 17.71 69.52
N ALA A 659 48.85 16.95 68.74
CA ALA A 659 48.28 17.41 67.47
C ALA A 659 46.75 17.65 67.52
N THR A 660 46.23 18.33 66.49
CA THR A 660 44.77 18.53 66.29
C THR A 660 44.35 17.94 64.95
N VAL A 661 43.26 17.18 64.94
CA VAL A 661 42.64 16.56 63.76
C VAL A 661 41.16 16.96 63.65
N GLU A 662 40.64 16.98 62.43
CA GLU A 662 39.22 17.22 62.14
C GLU A 662 38.65 16.10 61.25
N SER A 663 37.55 15.49 61.69
CA SER A 663 36.74 14.56 60.89
C SER A 663 35.46 15.25 60.41
N PRO A 664 35.14 15.28 59.10
CA PRO A 664 33.96 15.96 58.57
C PRO A 664 32.73 15.06 58.40
N ILE A 665 31.52 15.63 58.50
CA ILE A 665 30.25 15.03 58.05
C ILE A 665 29.53 16.05 57.18
N THR A 666 29.11 15.64 55.97
CA THR A 666 28.26 16.46 55.10
C THR A 666 26.79 16.18 55.41
N VAL A 667 26.09 17.19 55.92
CA VAL A 667 24.66 17.16 56.24
C VAL A 667 23.90 17.81 55.11
N ASN A 668 22.94 17.10 54.52
CA ASN A 668 22.05 17.60 53.47
C ASN A 668 20.60 17.61 54.00
N ARG A 669 20.30 18.60 54.85
CA ARG A 669 18.99 18.78 55.50
C ARG A 669 18.63 20.26 55.56
N THR A 670 17.44 20.61 55.09
CA THR A 670 16.91 21.98 55.11
C THR A 670 16.53 22.45 56.51
N GLY A 671 16.76 23.73 56.82
CA GLY A 671 16.39 24.36 58.10
C GLY A 671 17.56 24.43 59.10
N ASN A 672 17.26 24.76 60.35
CA ASN A 672 18.25 24.80 61.43
C ASN A 672 18.42 23.43 62.10
N ALA A 673 19.54 23.24 62.80
CA ALA A 673 19.74 22.11 63.70
C ALA A 673 18.84 22.22 64.96
N PRO A 674 18.55 21.12 65.67
CA PRO A 674 17.76 21.17 66.89
C PRO A 674 18.55 21.72 68.09
N SER A 675 17.83 22.18 69.11
CA SER A 675 18.41 22.52 70.43
C SER A 675 18.84 21.31 71.26
N THR A 676 18.67 20.10 70.72
CA THR A 676 18.95 18.81 71.35
C THR A 676 19.82 17.90 70.46
N LEU A 677 20.57 18.50 69.53
CA LEU A 677 21.44 17.82 68.56
C LEU A 677 22.33 16.79 69.27
N LYS A 678 22.20 15.52 68.90
CA LYS A 678 23.05 14.46 69.46
C LYS A 678 24.32 14.36 68.67
N VAL A 679 25.45 14.27 69.37
CA VAL A 679 26.77 13.98 68.80
C VAL A 679 27.26 12.70 69.46
N ASP A 680 27.12 11.57 68.78
CA ASP A 680 27.71 10.31 69.24
C ASP A 680 29.17 10.26 68.78
N VAL A 681 30.08 10.05 69.72
CA VAL A 681 31.54 10.07 69.48
C VAL A 681 32.13 8.74 69.91
N ASN A 682 32.98 8.17 69.05
CA ASN A 682 33.77 6.98 69.28
C ASN A 682 35.24 7.26 68.90
N ILE A 683 36.08 7.50 69.90
CA ILE A 683 37.51 7.78 69.78
C ILE A 683 38.28 6.69 70.52
N VAL A 684 39.30 6.13 69.87
CA VAL A 684 40.30 5.27 70.49
C VAL A 684 41.48 6.13 70.96
N HIS A 685 41.88 6.02 72.22
CA HIS A 685 43.04 6.74 72.80
C HIS A 685 43.50 6.05 74.09
N THR A 686 44.81 6.00 74.33
CA THR A 686 45.41 5.40 75.55
C THR A 686 45.37 6.31 76.78
N TYR A 687 45.06 7.60 76.60
CA TYR A 687 44.78 8.53 77.71
C TYR A 687 43.77 9.60 77.29
N VAL A 688 42.51 9.49 77.72
CA VAL A 688 41.47 10.48 77.33
C VAL A 688 41.49 11.75 78.16
N GLY A 689 42.23 11.77 79.28
CA GLY A 689 42.47 12.95 80.07
C GLY A 689 43.24 14.05 79.32
N ASP A 690 43.82 13.75 78.17
CA ASP A 690 44.57 14.74 77.39
C ASP A 690 43.77 15.42 76.27
N LEU A 691 42.69 14.77 75.85
CA LEU A 691 41.88 15.20 74.71
C LEU A 691 40.94 16.37 75.03
N ARG A 692 40.94 17.37 74.16
CA ARG A 692 39.82 18.29 73.96
C ARG A 692 39.04 17.85 72.72
N VAL A 693 37.72 17.76 72.85
CA VAL A 693 36.79 17.37 71.79
C VAL A 693 35.76 18.48 71.59
N ASP A 694 35.68 19.03 70.38
CA ASP A 694 34.68 20.03 69.98
C ASP A 694 33.87 19.57 68.76
N LEU A 695 32.59 19.96 68.70
CA LEU A 695 31.83 20.02 67.46
C LEU A 695 32.04 21.39 66.81
N VAL A 696 32.26 21.42 65.50
CA VAL A 696 32.32 22.63 64.69
C VAL A 696 31.16 22.63 63.68
N ALA A 697 30.37 23.69 63.69
CA ALA A 697 29.24 23.91 62.79
C ALA A 697 29.70 24.45 61.41
N PRO A 698 28.84 24.44 60.36
CA PRO A 698 29.22 24.81 59.00
C PRO A 698 29.62 26.29 58.82
N ASP A 699 29.23 27.17 59.75
CA ASP A 699 29.61 28.58 59.82
C ASP A 699 30.99 28.80 60.49
N GLY A 700 31.49 27.79 61.22
CA GLY A 700 32.69 27.84 62.06
C GLY A 700 32.44 27.91 63.57
N THR A 701 31.19 27.99 64.04
CA THR A 701 30.85 28.03 65.47
C THR A 701 31.26 26.74 66.18
N VAL A 702 31.84 26.87 67.39
CA VAL A 702 32.51 25.77 68.11
C VAL A 702 31.79 25.46 69.43
N TYR A 703 31.34 24.22 69.59
CA TYR A 703 30.76 23.70 70.82
C TYR A 703 31.70 22.69 71.48
N ASN A 704 32.23 23.02 72.66
CA ASN A 704 33.04 22.05 73.40
C ASN A 704 32.17 20.91 73.93
N LEU A 705 32.53 19.68 73.58
CA LEU A 705 31.87 18.45 74.04
C LEU A 705 32.56 17.91 75.28
N ARG A 706 33.90 17.93 75.28
CA ARG A 706 34.75 17.44 76.37
C ARG A 706 36.08 18.19 76.38
N ASN A 707 36.66 18.38 77.56
CA ASN A 707 37.93 19.10 77.71
C ASN A 707 38.75 18.48 78.85
N ARG A 708 39.71 17.62 78.51
CA ARG A 708 40.70 17.03 79.42
C ARG A 708 40.12 16.39 80.68
N THR A 709 38.99 15.67 80.51
CA THR A 709 38.31 14.94 81.58
C THR A 709 38.32 13.43 81.34
N GLY A 710 38.49 12.67 82.43
CA GLY A 710 38.54 11.19 82.43
C GLY A 710 39.84 10.61 82.98
N GLY A 711 40.94 11.38 82.96
CA GLY A 711 42.26 10.91 83.42
C GLY A 711 42.78 9.75 82.57
N SER A 712 43.46 8.80 83.22
CA SER A 712 44.05 7.60 82.60
C SER A 712 43.01 6.52 82.26
N ALA A 713 41.92 6.91 81.61
CA ALA A 713 40.94 6.01 81.03
C ALA A 713 41.20 5.88 79.53
N ASP A 714 41.08 4.68 79.00
CA ASP A 714 41.13 4.45 77.55
C ASP A 714 39.78 4.82 76.91
N ASN A 715 39.86 5.44 75.72
CA ASN A 715 38.76 5.62 74.76
C ASN A 715 37.57 6.51 75.18
N ILE A 716 36.95 7.19 74.21
CA ILE A 716 35.72 7.96 74.39
C ILE A 716 34.62 7.34 73.54
N VAL A 717 33.70 6.61 74.17
CA VAL A 717 32.45 6.13 73.55
C VAL A 717 31.29 6.81 74.27
N GLN A 718 30.82 7.95 73.74
CA GLN A 718 29.91 8.85 74.46
C GLN A 718 29.00 9.65 73.53
N THR A 719 27.71 9.74 73.89
CA THR A 719 26.74 10.66 73.28
C THR A 719 26.74 12.00 74.02
N PHE A 720 26.99 13.10 73.30
CA PHE A 720 26.82 14.47 73.77
C PHE A 720 25.49 15.05 73.27
N THR A 721 25.02 16.12 73.90
CA THR A 721 23.82 16.87 73.46
C THR A 721 24.19 18.35 73.36
N VAL A 722 23.99 18.93 72.18
CA VAL A 722 24.38 20.31 71.86
C VAL A 722 23.13 21.13 71.54
N ASN A 723 23.07 22.35 72.06
CA ASN A 723 22.06 23.33 71.62
C ASN A 723 22.59 24.08 70.39
N ALA A 724 22.26 23.57 69.21
CA ALA A 724 22.70 24.11 67.93
C ALA A 724 21.56 24.84 67.18
N SER A 725 20.53 25.33 67.88
CA SER A 725 19.32 25.88 67.22
C SER A 725 19.53 27.19 66.45
N SER A 726 20.66 27.87 66.66
CA SER A 726 21.15 28.98 65.84
C SER A 726 21.66 28.53 64.46
N GLU A 727 22.11 27.29 64.32
CA GLU A 727 22.91 26.84 63.17
C GLU A 727 22.06 26.29 62.03
N VAL A 728 22.45 26.61 60.80
CA VAL A 728 21.90 25.98 59.60
C VAL A 728 22.36 24.52 59.55
N ALA A 729 21.42 23.58 59.41
CA ALA A 729 21.73 22.15 59.40
C ALA A 729 22.54 21.75 58.14
N ASN A 730 22.17 22.30 56.98
CA ASN A 730 22.82 22.00 55.70
C ASN A 730 24.26 22.52 55.65
N GLY A 731 25.24 21.63 55.44
CA GLY A 731 26.66 22.00 55.33
C GLY A 731 27.62 20.93 55.84
N VAL A 732 28.90 21.28 55.95
CA VAL A 732 29.93 20.39 56.48
C VAL A 732 30.14 20.68 57.96
N TRP A 733 29.67 19.78 58.81
CA TRP A 733 29.97 19.76 60.24
C TRP A 733 31.31 19.04 60.45
N LYS A 734 32.01 19.30 61.56
CA LYS A 734 33.24 18.58 61.91
C LYS A 734 33.31 18.22 63.38
N LEU A 735 33.87 17.05 63.68
CA LEU A 735 34.39 16.73 65.01
C LEU A 735 35.88 17.09 65.02
N ARG A 736 36.25 18.06 65.87
CA ARG A 736 37.65 18.45 66.10
C ARG A 736 38.14 17.79 67.39
N VAL A 737 39.26 17.08 67.31
CA VAL A 737 39.93 16.51 68.48
C VAL A 737 41.34 17.04 68.54
N ALA A 738 41.73 17.59 69.68
CA ALA A 738 43.08 18.04 69.97
C ALA A 738 43.65 17.24 71.13
N ASP A 739 44.77 16.57 70.91
CA ASP A 739 45.66 16.18 72.00
C ASP A 739 46.46 17.42 72.45
N LEU A 740 46.67 17.53 73.75
CA LEU A 740 47.26 18.67 74.44
C LEU A 740 48.28 18.22 75.51
N ALA A 741 48.71 16.96 75.49
CA ALA A 741 49.90 16.48 76.21
C ALA A 741 50.69 15.47 75.37
N SER A 742 51.75 14.91 75.97
CA SER A 742 52.77 14.09 75.31
C SER A 742 52.72 12.62 75.70
N ALA A 743 53.16 11.76 74.76
CA ALA A 743 53.38 10.30 74.83
C ALA A 743 52.17 9.39 74.53
N ASP A 744 50.96 9.92 74.47
CA ASP A 744 49.76 9.18 74.09
C ASP A 744 49.31 9.49 72.64
N THR A 745 48.57 8.57 72.02
CA THR A 745 48.08 8.69 70.63
C THR A 745 46.80 7.87 70.42
N GLY A 746 46.12 8.08 69.28
CA GLY A 746 44.98 7.26 68.89
C GLY A 746 44.28 7.75 67.62
N TYR A 747 42.96 7.61 67.54
CA TYR A 747 42.18 8.04 66.38
C TYR A 747 40.68 8.20 66.68
N ILE A 748 40.01 9.10 65.95
CA ILE A 748 38.54 9.10 65.85
C ILE A 748 38.17 7.87 65.00
N ASN A 749 37.47 6.90 65.59
CA ASN A 749 37.04 5.66 64.93
C ASN A 749 35.68 5.84 64.23
N SER A 750 34.74 6.53 64.89
CA SER A 750 33.50 6.98 64.24
C SER A 750 32.83 8.11 65.01
N TRP A 751 31.98 8.88 64.32
CA TRP A 751 31.05 9.80 64.98
C TRP A 751 29.81 10.04 64.13
N LYS A 752 28.72 10.50 64.75
CA LYS A 752 27.48 10.85 64.04
C LYS A 752 26.69 11.97 64.69
N LEU A 753 25.86 12.61 63.88
CA LEU A 753 24.90 13.64 64.26
C LEU A 753 23.47 13.12 64.13
N THR A 754 22.62 13.39 65.13
CA THR A 754 21.18 13.12 65.06
C THR A 754 20.35 14.40 65.25
N PHE A 755 19.56 14.74 64.22
CA PHE A 755 18.81 15.99 63.99
C PHE A 755 17.29 15.82 64.03
#